data_AF-A0AAN6SHH7-F1
#
_entry.id   AF-A0AAN6SHH7-F1
#
_cell.length_a   1.000
_cell.length_b   1.000
_cell.length_c   1.000
_cell.angle_alpha   90.00
_cell.angle_beta   90.00
_cell.angle_gamma   90.00
#
_symmetry.space_group_name_H-M   'P 1'
#
loop_
_entity.id
_entity.type
_entity.pdbx_description
1 polymer ?
#
loop_
_entity_poly.entity_id
_entity_poly.type
_entity_poly.pdbx_seq_one_letter_code
_entity_poly.pdbx_strand_id
1 'polypeptide(L)'
;MSDTKQPVAFIGLGAMGFGMATHLIKQGYPVTGFDVWPPTLEKFTSAGGLTATTPASAVADKPCCVCMVATAQQAQAVLIDGPNAAALALPQGAVLLLCSTVPCDYVQSLAKQLSAIGRPDIHLIDCPVSGGAARAADGTLSIMAGVPSEEALGKSKPLLEELADPAKLYIVQGGIGAGSNMKMVHQVLAAVQILAASEAMGFATHLGLDLAKTNEAVLNSDAWNWMFEHRTPRMLTNYQPVASATVIIVKDTSIITAEARRSGFPTLMTSVAEQVYFSAVGKGYGADDDSGLVRLYAEGKGKVGPVQGAAGSDEERLALVIGLLKGILLCSAAESLAFADKVGLDLDQVFDLCINAAGGSQMLKKYGPSIIRAFREGKATEGWSAAESETSLKEVADGLFAAVEEAQRLKAPVFLGSQALNVIRLALQSSSAGVAAGAVVKVWNSNSMEKAFRPHFFNHGKPDANPAEKRNCHWCQIRSFATHTELPISITNKEDDAFLNPSFRFIDHSVIGKNVPVADQSFRVGCSCASDEECMYSTCECLDEMAPDSDEEADPYTRKKRFAYYSQGAKKGLLRDRVLQSQEPIYECHEGCACSKDCPNRVVERGRTVPLQIFRTKDRGWGVKCPVNIKRGQFVDRYLGEIITSEEADRRRAESTIARRKDVYLFALDKFSDPDSLDPLLAGQPLEVDGEYMSGPTRFINHSCDPNMAIFARVGDHADKHIHDLALFAIKDIPKGTELTFDYVNGLTELESDAHDPSKISEMTKCLCGTAKCRGYLW
;
A
#
# COMPACT_ATOMS: atom_id res chain seq x y z
N MET A 1 42.78 9.80 41.38
CA MET A 1 41.53 10.41 41.88
C MET A 1 40.59 9.25 42.14
N SER A 2 39.96 9.14 43.32
CA SER A 2 39.17 7.96 43.66
C SER A 2 38.06 7.74 42.62
N ASP A 3 38.02 6.54 42.02
CA ASP A 3 36.98 6.06 41.08
C ASP A 3 35.64 5.85 41.81
N THR A 4 35.10 6.90 42.43
CA THR A 4 33.77 6.85 43.03
C THR A 4 32.73 6.92 41.93
N LYS A 5 32.03 5.80 41.69
CA LYS A 5 30.88 5.70 40.79
C LYS A 5 29.84 6.78 41.14
N GLN A 6 29.24 7.39 40.12
CA GLN A 6 28.24 8.46 40.30
C GLN A 6 26.99 7.94 41.04
N PRO A 7 26.33 8.77 41.85
CA PRO A 7 25.11 8.35 42.54
C PRO A 7 23.92 8.29 41.57
N VAL A 8 23.04 7.31 41.73
CA VAL A 8 21.92 7.02 40.80
C VAL A 8 20.60 7.00 41.56
N ALA A 9 19.58 7.66 41.00
CA ALA A 9 18.20 7.51 41.46
C ALA A 9 17.51 6.35 40.71
N PHE A 10 16.67 5.59 41.40
CA PHE A 10 15.94 4.48 40.82
C PHE A 10 14.45 4.53 41.22
N ILE A 11 13.57 4.80 40.26
CA ILE A 11 12.13 4.90 40.46
C ILE A 11 11.47 3.65 39.90
N GLY A 12 10.84 2.86 40.77
CA GLY A 12 10.21 1.58 40.47
C GLY A 12 11.13 0.40 40.82
N LEU A 13 10.77 -0.32 41.87
CA LEU A 13 11.47 -1.48 42.45
C LEU A 13 10.63 -2.76 42.35
N GLY A 14 9.84 -2.88 41.28
CA GLY A 14 9.20 -4.13 40.88
C GLY A 14 10.24 -5.18 40.43
N ALA A 15 9.80 -6.33 39.92
CA ALA A 15 10.69 -7.47 39.61
C ALA A 15 11.92 -7.10 38.75
N MET A 16 11.72 -6.34 37.67
CA MET A 16 12.81 -5.84 36.80
C MET A 16 13.65 -4.76 37.50
N GLY A 17 12.99 -3.73 38.03
CA GLY A 17 13.66 -2.58 38.64
C GLY A 17 14.50 -2.95 39.86
N PHE A 18 14.01 -3.85 40.70
CA PHE A 18 14.75 -4.38 41.84
C PHE A 18 16.04 -5.10 41.41
N GLY A 19 15.97 -5.94 40.37
CA GLY A 19 17.15 -6.61 39.81
C GLY A 19 18.19 -5.61 39.32
N MET A 20 17.78 -4.64 38.51
CA MET A 20 18.66 -3.58 37.99
C MET A 20 19.28 -2.74 39.10
N ALA A 21 18.48 -2.26 40.06
CA ALA A 21 18.95 -1.41 41.14
C ALA A 21 19.95 -2.13 42.06
N THR A 22 19.69 -3.41 42.37
CA THR A 22 20.62 -4.23 43.18
C THR A 22 21.87 -4.63 42.42
N HIS A 23 21.81 -4.81 41.10
CA HIS A 23 23.00 -4.95 40.27
C HIS A 23 23.90 -3.71 40.38
N LEU A 24 23.33 -2.51 40.22
CA LEU A 24 24.10 -1.26 40.37
C LEU A 24 24.76 -1.12 41.75
N ILE A 25 24.08 -1.52 42.82
CA ILE A 25 24.69 -1.56 44.17
C ILE A 25 25.90 -2.50 44.20
N LYS A 26 25.78 -3.71 43.64
CA LYS A 26 26.90 -4.68 43.56
C LYS A 26 28.10 -4.11 42.78
N GLN A 27 27.84 -3.30 41.75
CA GLN A 27 28.87 -2.61 40.96
C GLN A 27 29.44 -1.35 41.63
N GLY A 28 29.01 -1.05 42.86
CA GLY A 28 29.54 0.03 43.69
C GLY A 28 28.88 1.40 43.48
N TYR A 29 27.74 1.48 42.79
CA TYR A 29 26.99 2.73 42.67
C TYR A 29 26.22 3.02 43.96
N PRO A 30 26.25 4.27 44.47
CA PRO A 30 25.31 4.71 45.48
C PRO A 30 23.91 4.86 44.87
N VAL A 31 22.97 3.94 45.18
CA VAL A 31 21.62 3.95 44.60
C VAL A 31 20.58 4.40 45.61
N THR A 32 19.77 5.41 45.25
CA THR A 32 18.60 5.86 46.01
C THR A 32 17.32 5.44 45.30
N GLY A 33 16.56 4.53 45.91
CA GLY A 33 15.36 3.92 45.34
C GLY A 33 14.06 4.54 45.85
N PHE A 34 13.06 4.59 44.99
CA PHE A 34 11.66 4.89 45.34
C PHE A 34 10.72 3.87 44.70
N ASP A 35 9.73 3.42 45.47
CA ASP A 35 8.61 2.61 45.01
C ASP A 35 7.37 2.98 45.84
N VAL A 36 6.19 2.83 45.25
CA VAL A 36 4.92 3.08 45.93
C VAL A 36 4.57 1.99 46.95
N TRP A 37 5.24 0.83 46.87
CA TRP A 37 5.02 -0.32 47.73
C TRP A 37 6.09 -0.39 48.85
N PRO A 38 5.73 -0.12 50.12
CA PRO A 38 6.71 -0.07 51.21
C PRO A 38 7.53 -1.35 51.41
N PRO A 39 6.96 -2.57 51.30
CA PRO A 39 7.76 -3.80 51.46
C PRO A 39 8.92 -3.94 50.45
N THR A 40 8.80 -3.39 49.24
CA THR A 40 9.92 -3.38 48.28
C THR A 40 11.06 -2.45 48.70
N LEU A 41 10.75 -1.35 49.39
CA LEU A 41 11.76 -0.42 49.93
C LEU A 41 12.52 -1.03 51.11
N GLU A 42 11.84 -1.75 52.00
CA GLU A 42 12.47 -2.50 53.10
C GLU A 42 13.43 -3.56 52.56
N LYS A 43 12.98 -4.31 51.55
CA LYS A 43 13.80 -5.30 50.85
C LYS A 43 15.00 -4.66 50.16
N PHE A 44 14.83 -3.48 49.56
CA PHE A 44 15.90 -2.76 48.86
C PHE A 44 16.94 -2.21 49.84
N THR A 45 16.49 -1.68 50.98
CA THR A 45 17.36 -1.24 52.08
C THR A 45 18.20 -2.41 52.59
N SER A 46 17.59 -3.58 52.76
CA SER A 46 18.28 -4.82 53.15
C SER A 46 19.33 -5.28 52.13
N ALA A 47 19.19 -4.90 50.85
CA ALA A 47 20.15 -5.16 49.79
C ALA A 47 21.27 -4.10 49.69
N GLY A 48 21.33 -3.14 50.62
CA GLY A 48 22.34 -2.08 50.66
C GLY A 48 21.95 -0.79 49.93
N GLY A 49 20.70 -0.67 49.47
CA GLY A 49 20.20 0.53 48.81
C GLY A 49 19.77 1.61 49.79
N LEU A 50 19.84 2.88 49.36
CA LEU A 50 19.21 3.99 50.07
C LEU A 50 17.77 4.12 49.58
N THR A 51 16.85 4.59 50.41
CA THR A 51 15.44 4.77 50.04
C THR A 51 14.98 6.20 50.24
N ALA A 52 14.02 6.61 49.42
CA ALA A 52 13.37 7.92 49.49
C ALA A 52 11.85 7.75 49.64
N THR A 53 11.17 8.77 50.20
CA THR A 53 9.72 8.72 50.46
C THR A 53 8.89 9.34 49.33
N THR A 54 9.52 10.05 48.40
CA THR A 54 8.87 10.64 47.22
C THR A 54 9.80 10.55 45.99
N PRO A 55 9.24 10.55 44.75
CA PRO A 55 10.04 10.60 43.53
C PRO A 55 11.02 11.79 43.49
N ALA A 56 10.56 12.99 43.87
CA ALA A 56 11.40 14.18 43.93
C ALA A 56 12.59 14.02 44.88
N SER A 57 12.35 13.51 46.10
CA SER A 57 13.43 13.29 47.07
C SER A 57 14.42 12.20 46.62
N ALA A 58 14.00 11.27 45.76
CA ALA A 58 14.89 10.23 45.23
C ALA A 58 15.91 10.79 44.23
N VAL A 59 15.54 11.86 43.50
CA VAL A 59 16.32 12.38 42.37
C VAL A 59 17.09 13.68 42.68
N ALA A 60 16.77 14.37 43.78
CA ALA A 60 17.17 15.77 44.05
C ALA A 60 18.66 16.11 43.86
N ASP A 61 19.55 15.16 44.15
CA ASP A 61 21.00 15.32 44.09
C ASP A 61 21.68 14.28 43.18
N LYS A 62 20.91 13.64 42.29
CA LYS A 62 21.37 12.51 41.46
C LYS A 62 21.48 12.92 39.99
N PRO A 63 22.67 12.85 39.37
CA PRO A 63 22.86 13.22 37.97
C PRO A 63 22.16 12.27 36.99
N CYS A 64 21.77 11.06 37.45
CA CYS A 64 21.05 10.09 36.64
C CYS A 64 19.86 9.49 37.41
N CYS A 65 18.73 9.36 36.71
CA CYS A 65 17.53 8.70 37.21
C CYS A 65 17.11 7.58 36.24
N VAL A 66 16.92 6.38 36.77
CA VAL A 66 16.30 5.26 36.05
C VAL A 66 14.83 5.17 36.45
N CYS A 67 13.93 5.19 35.48
CA CYS A 67 12.50 4.97 35.68
C CYS A 67 12.10 3.61 35.10
N MET A 68 11.71 2.68 35.97
CA MET A 68 11.31 1.30 35.63
C MET A 68 9.99 0.95 36.32
N VAL A 69 8.90 1.47 35.77
CA VAL A 69 7.52 1.20 36.18
C VAL A 69 6.77 0.38 35.13
N ALA A 70 5.55 -0.10 35.43
CA ALA A 70 4.85 -1.03 34.54
C ALA A 70 4.18 -0.34 33.34
N THR A 71 3.65 0.88 33.52
CA THR A 71 2.84 1.57 32.51
C THR A 71 3.23 3.02 32.29
N ALA A 72 2.83 3.59 31.14
CA ALA A 72 3.01 5.00 30.82
C ALA A 72 2.30 5.92 31.83
N GLN A 73 1.13 5.52 32.36
CA GLN A 73 0.40 6.29 33.37
C GLN A 73 1.18 6.35 34.69
N GLN A 74 1.82 5.25 35.10
CA GLN A 74 2.68 5.24 36.27
C GLN A 74 3.91 6.13 36.06
N ALA A 75 4.51 6.07 34.86
CA ALA A 75 5.64 6.92 34.51
C ALA A 75 5.25 8.41 34.52
N GLN A 76 4.11 8.75 33.94
CA GLN A 76 3.58 10.12 33.94
C GLN A 76 3.36 10.63 35.37
N ALA A 77 2.77 9.81 36.23
CA ALA A 77 2.50 10.16 37.62
C ALA A 77 3.80 10.42 38.41
N VAL A 78 4.81 9.57 38.29
CA VAL A 78 6.06 9.74 39.06
C VAL A 78 6.98 10.82 38.48
N LEU A 79 6.89 11.09 37.17
CA LEU A 79 7.77 12.04 36.49
C LEU A 79 7.20 13.46 36.43
N ILE A 80 5.89 13.63 36.18
CA ILE A 80 5.27 14.94 35.86
C ILE A 80 4.08 15.28 36.77
N ASP A 81 3.04 14.44 36.78
CA ASP A 81 1.70 14.86 37.27
C ASP A 81 1.48 14.62 38.77
N GLY A 82 2.22 13.68 39.36
CA GLY A 82 2.01 13.25 40.74
C GLY A 82 2.56 14.23 41.78
N PRO A 83 2.15 14.07 43.05
CA PRO A 83 2.69 14.88 44.13
C PRO A 83 4.19 14.63 44.29
N ASN A 84 4.98 15.70 44.36
CA ASN A 84 6.44 15.62 44.45
C ASN A 84 7.04 14.78 43.29
N ALA A 85 6.57 15.04 42.07
CA ALA A 85 7.08 14.42 40.86
C ALA A 85 8.58 14.70 40.63
N ALA A 86 9.26 13.77 39.96
CA ALA A 86 10.71 13.78 39.84
C ALA A 86 11.26 14.90 38.92
N ALA A 87 10.56 15.28 37.85
CA ALA A 87 11.15 16.09 36.78
C ALA A 87 11.68 17.46 37.24
N LEU A 88 10.98 18.16 38.14
CA LEU A 88 11.44 19.47 38.64
C LEU A 88 12.55 19.36 39.70
N ALA A 89 12.69 18.19 40.34
CA ALA A 89 13.71 17.97 41.36
C ALA A 89 15.04 17.46 40.77
N LEU A 90 15.05 16.94 39.53
CA LEU A 90 16.28 16.50 38.87
C LEU A 90 17.32 17.64 38.77
N PRO A 91 18.62 17.38 39.01
CA PRO A 91 19.67 18.36 38.79
C PRO A 91 19.71 18.88 37.36
N GLN A 92 20.32 20.04 37.15
CA GLN A 92 20.51 20.61 35.82
C GLN A 92 21.35 19.67 34.93
N GLY A 93 20.89 19.40 33.72
CA GLY A 93 21.59 18.53 32.77
C GLY A 93 21.56 17.05 33.12
N ALA A 94 20.65 16.62 34.01
CA ALA A 94 20.54 15.22 34.43
C ALA A 94 20.09 14.30 33.29
N VAL A 95 20.45 13.02 33.41
CA VAL A 95 20.00 11.94 32.51
C VAL A 95 18.78 11.24 33.09
N LEU A 96 17.72 11.14 32.31
CA LEU A 96 16.52 10.36 32.66
C LEU A 96 16.40 9.16 31.73
N LEU A 97 16.71 7.97 32.25
CA LEU A 97 16.54 6.70 31.54
C LEU A 97 15.11 6.19 31.75
N LEU A 98 14.28 6.25 30.72
CA LEU A 98 12.96 5.63 30.75
C LEU A 98 13.07 4.19 30.22
N CYS A 99 13.07 3.22 31.13
CA CYS A 99 13.29 1.80 30.81
C CYS A 99 12.01 0.97 30.72
N SER A 100 10.86 1.59 30.97
CA SER A 100 9.54 0.95 30.87
C SER A 100 9.16 0.69 29.40
N THR A 101 8.51 -0.44 29.13
CA THR A 101 7.79 -0.63 27.85
C THR A 101 6.55 0.25 27.84
N VAL A 102 6.60 1.31 27.03
CA VAL A 102 5.55 2.33 26.87
C VAL A 102 5.33 2.65 25.38
N PRO A 103 4.20 3.29 25.03
CA PRO A 103 4.01 3.83 23.68
C PRO A 103 5.07 4.85 23.27
N CYS A 104 5.49 4.84 22.00
CA CYS A 104 6.43 5.80 21.43
C CYS A 104 5.92 7.25 21.51
N ASP A 105 4.63 7.47 21.28
CA ASP A 105 3.99 8.78 21.35
C ASP A 105 4.00 9.37 22.77
N TYR A 106 3.88 8.52 23.79
CA TYR A 106 4.03 8.92 25.18
C TYR A 106 5.43 9.47 25.45
N VAL A 107 6.49 8.80 25.01
CA VAL A 107 7.87 9.28 25.26
C VAL A 107 8.14 10.60 24.52
N GLN A 108 7.63 10.73 23.28
CA GLN A 108 7.70 11.98 22.54
C GLN A 108 6.91 13.11 23.21
N SER A 109 5.75 12.79 23.79
CA SER A 109 4.95 13.73 24.59
C SER A 109 5.69 14.15 25.86
N LEU A 110 6.33 13.19 26.57
CA LEU A 110 7.12 13.45 27.76
C LEU A 110 8.26 14.43 27.47
N ALA A 111 9.00 14.26 26.37
CA ALA A 111 10.04 15.20 25.96
C ALA A 111 9.51 16.64 25.77
N LYS A 112 8.33 16.79 25.16
CA LYS A 112 7.67 18.09 24.96
C LYS A 112 7.23 18.69 26.30
N GLN A 113 6.69 17.87 27.20
CA GLN A 113 6.26 18.31 28.53
C GLN A 113 7.44 18.75 29.39
N LEU A 114 8.57 18.02 29.37
CA LEU A 114 9.80 18.43 30.05
C LEU A 114 10.25 19.82 29.59
N SER A 115 10.20 20.09 28.28
CA SER A 115 10.49 21.41 27.74
C SER A 115 9.49 22.47 28.22
N ALA A 116 8.19 22.14 28.23
CA ALA A 116 7.11 23.05 28.63
C ALA A 116 7.18 23.45 30.12
N ILE A 117 7.67 22.57 30.99
CA ILE A 117 7.89 22.86 32.42
C ILE A 117 9.26 23.52 32.70
N GLY A 118 9.96 23.99 31.65
CA GLY A 118 11.24 24.69 31.78
C GLY A 118 12.43 23.77 32.03
N ARG A 119 12.32 22.47 31.69
CA ARG A 119 13.38 21.46 31.82
C ARG A 119 13.83 20.86 30.47
N PRO A 120 14.12 21.67 29.42
CA PRO A 120 14.68 21.13 28.18
C PRO A 120 16.12 20.61 28.33
N ASP A 121 16.75 20.87 29.48
CA ASP A 121 18.11 20.44 29.82
C ASP A 121 18.20 18.96 30.23
N ILE A 122 17.07 18.30 30.54
CA ILE A 122 17.05 16.88 30.91
C ILE A 122 17.32 16.03 29.66
N HIS A 123 18.35 15.20 29.72
CA HIS A 123 18.67 14.21 28.70
C HIS A 123 17.76 12.99 28.89
N LEU A 124 16.55 13.05 28.31
CA LEU A 124 15.63 11.91 28.27
C LEU A 124 16.16 10.86 27.30
N ILE A 125 16.26 9.62 27.76
CA ILE A 125 16.63 8.45 26.95
C ILE A 125 15.46 7.47 26.97
N ASP A 126 14.99 7.12 25.77
CA ASP A 126 13.99 6.07 25.57
C ASP A 126 14.69 4.72 25.49
N CYS A 127 14.80 4.00 26.60
CA CYS A 127 15.64 2.79 26.69
C CYS A 127 14.93 1.59 27.32
N PRO A 128 13.80 1.12 26.76
CA PRO A 128 13.15 -0.10 27.22
C PRO A 128 14.09 -1.31 27.18
N VAL A 129 13.74 -2.33 27.95
CA VAL A 129 14.61 -3.49 28.19
C VAL A 129 13.94 -4.84 27.91
N SER A 130 14.76 -5.88 27.76
CA SER A 130 14.34 -7.28 27.63
C SER A 130 15.36 -8.21 28.33
N GLY A 131 14.89 -9.31 28.91
CA GLY A 131 15.75 -10.31 29.57
C GLY A 131 15.22 -10.89 30.89
N GLY A 132 14.17 -10.29 31.47
CA GLY A 132 13.58 -10.76 32.72
C GLY A 132 14.41 -10.41 33.96
N ALA A 133 13.85 -10.70 35.14
CA ALA A 133 14.42 -10.29 36.43
C ALA A 133 15.80 -10.90 36.73
N ALA A 134 16.08 -12.10 36.21
CA ALA A 134 17.39 -12.75 36.36
C ALA A 134 18.48 -11.94 35.64
N ARG A 135 18.32 -11.69 34.33
CA ARG A 135 19.29 -10.89 33.56
C ARG A 135 19.39 -9.45 34.04
N ALA A 136 18.31 -8.89 34.60
CA ALA A 136 18.34 -7.60 35.28
C ALA A 136 19.27 -7.60 36.51
N ALA A 137 19.24 -8.66 37.32
CA ALA A 137 20.08 -8.81 38.51
C ALA A 137 21.56 -9.10 38.21
N ASP A 138 21.83 -9.55 36.99
CA ASP A 138 23.17 -9.86 36.46
C ASP A 138 23.75 -8.74 35.58
N GLY A 139 22.96 -7.70 35.27
CA GLY A 139 23.39 -6.60 34.38
C GLY A 139 23.59 -7.02 32.92
N THR A 140 22.87 -8.05 32.47
CA THR A 140 23.02 -8.61 31.12
C THR A 140 21.78 -8.39 30.27
N LEU A 141 21.06 -7.29 30.47
CA LEU A 141 19.83 -7.01 29.72
C LEU A 141 20.12 -6.74 28.25
N SER A 142 19.11 -6.99 27.42
CA SER A 142 19.04 -6.36 26.10
C SER A 142 18.36 -5.01 26.27
N ILE A 143 19.05 -3.92 25.90
CA ILE A 143 18.54 -2.55 26.04
C ILE A 143 18.39 -1.93 24.65
N MET A 144 17.24 -1.33 24.38
CA MET A 144 16.90 -0.69 23.10
C MET A 144 16.84 0.82 23.31
N ALA A 145 17.93 1.54 23.08
CA ALA A 145 18.05 2.95 23.42
C ALA A 145 17.86 3.87 22.20
N GLY A 146 16.76 4.61 22.17
CA GLY A 146 16.55 5.78 21.32
C GLY A 146 17.12 7.02 22.00
N VAL A 147 18.14 7.63 21.38
CA VAL A 147 18.93 8.71 21.98
C VAL A 147 18.81 9.99 21.12
N PRO A 148 18.51 11.16 21.72
CA PRO A 148 18.25 12.38 20.94
C PRO A 148 19.50 13.07 20.39
N SER A 149 20.68 12.85 20.97
CA SER A 149 21.93 13.51 20.58
C SER A 149 23.17 12.75 21.04
N GLU A 150 24.32 13.02 20.41
CA GLU A 150 25.63 12.48 20.84
C GLU A 150 26.00 12.90 22.27
N GLU A 151 25.61 14.10 22.71
CA GLU A 151 25.82 14.53 24.10
C GLU A 151 25.03 13.65 25.08
N ALA A 152 23.75 13.42 24.78
CA ALA A 152 22.89 12.56 25.58
C ALA A 152 23.41 11.12 25.60
N LEU A 153 23.93 10.63 24.46
CA LEU A 153 24.59 9.32 24.38
C LEU A 153 25.83 9.27 25.28
N GLY A 154 26.73 10.24 25.16
CA GLY A 154 27.96 10.29 25.96
C GLY A 154 27.69 10.26 27.47
N LYS A 155 26.63 10.95 27.93
CA LYS A 155 26.24 10.99 29.35
C LYS A 155 25.54 9.72 29.84
N SER A 156 24.72 9.09 29.00
CA SER A 156 23.91 7.92 29.38
C SER A 156 24.64 6.59 29.20
N LYS A 157 25.57 6.51 28.24
CA LYS A 157 26.24 5.28 27.81
C LYS A 157 26.90 4.49 28.95
N PRO A 158 27.63 5.09 29.91
CA PRO A 158 28.25 4.33 30.99
C PRO A 158 27.25 3.52 31.84
N LEU A 159 26.08 4.10 32.13
CA LEU A 159 25.05 3.40 32.92
C LEU A 159 24.28 2.38 32.07
N LEU A 160 24.06 2.67 30.78
CA LEU A 160 23.47 1.73 29.84
C LEU A 160 24.36 0.49 29.66
N GLU A 161 25.67 0.65 29.53
CA GLU A 161 26.65 -0.45 29.42
C GLU A 161 26.73 -1.27 30.71
N GLU A 162 26.59 -0.64 31.88
CA GLU A 162 26.58 -1.35 33.18
C GLU A 162 25.35 -2.27 33.34
N LEU A 163 24.24 -1.92 32.71
CA LEU A 163 22.96 -2.63 32.80
C LEU A 163 22.73 -3.63 31.66
N ALA A 164 23.52 -3.53 30.59
CA ALA A 164 23.35 -4.31 29.37
C ALA A 164 24.44 -5.37 29.20
N ASP A 165 24.07 -6.46 28.54
CA ASP A 165 25.06 -7.31 27.89
C ASP A 165 25.76 -6.49 26.80
N PRO A 166 27.11 -6.45 26.71
CA PRO A 166 27.83 -5.62 25.75
C PRO A 166 27.42 -5.85 24.29
N ALA A 167 27.00 -7.07 23.94
CA ALA A 167 26.54 -7.42 22.60
C ALA A 167 25.05 -7.08 22.37
N LYS A 168 24.33 -6.61 23.40
CA LYS A 168 22.87 -6.40 23.39
C LYS A 168 22.45 -5.01 23.86
N LEU A 169 23.38 -4.05 23.83
CA LEU A 169 23.07 -2.63 23.88
C LEU A 169 22.80 -2.12 22.45
N TYR A 170 21.54 -1.99 22.10
CA TYR A 170 21.10 -1.53 20.78
C TYR A 170 20.86 -0.02 20.82
N ILE A 171 21.70 0.76 20.15
CA ILE A 171 21.42 2.18 19.89
C ILE A 171 20.52 2.25 18.65
N VAL A 172 19.27 2.66 18.85
CA VAL A 172 18.23 2.64 17.83
C VAL A 172 18.16 4.01 17.17
N GLN A 173 18.31 4.03 15.85
CA GLN A 173 18.22 5.26 15.06
C GLN A 173 16.79 5.80 15.04
N GLY A 174 16.65 7.14 14.99
CA GLY A 174 15.34 7.82 14.97
C GLY A 174 15.03 8.67 16.20
N GLY A 175 15.94 8.73 17.19
CA GLY A 175 15.81 9.59 18.36
C GLY A 175 14.78 9.10 19.39
N ILE A 176 14.09 10.05 20.04
CA ILE A 176 13.09 9.74 21.07
C ILE A 176 11.89 8.99 20.46
N GLY A 177 11.57 7.84 21.04
CA GLY A 177 10.49 6.95 20.59
C GLY A 177 11.00 5.76 19.76
N ALA A 178 12.23 5.81 19.26
CA ALA A 178 12.80 4.71 18.47
C ALA A 178 13.04 3.45 19.32
N GLY A 179 13.53 3.61 20.56
CA GLY A 179 13.70 2.49 21.51
C GLY A 179 12.37 1.82 21.86
N SER A 180 11.33 2.63 22.12
CA SER A 180 9.97 2.18 22.36
C SER A 180 9.37 1.44 21.15
N ASN A 181 9.58 1.94 19.92
CA ASN A 181 9.16 1.24 18.71
C ASN A 181 9.88 -0.10 18.54
N MET A 182 11.19 -0.13 18.77
CA MET A 182 12.00 -1.35 18.72
C MET A 182 11.48 -2.40 19.70
N LYS A 183 11.21 -1.97 20.94
CA LYS A 183 10.62 -2.85 21.97
C LYS A 183 9.22 -3.32 21.59
N MET A 184 8.37 -2.45 21.07
CA MET A 184 7.03 -2.81 20.63
C MET A 184 7.05 -3.90 19.55
N VAL A 185 7.89 -3.73 18.52
CA VAL A 185 8.07 -4.72 17.46
C VAL A 185 8.61 -6.04 17.99
N HIS A 186 9.56 -6.00 18.93
CA HIS A 186 10.04 -7.18 19.66
C HIS A 186 8.90 -7.90 20.41
N GLN A 187 7.98 -7.14 21.01
CA GLN A 187 6.84 -7.69 21.75
C GLN A 187 5.76 -8.31 20.85
N VAL A 188 5.72 -8.04 19.54
CA VAL A 188 4.84 -8.77 18.58
C VAL A 188 5.09 -10.28 18.66
N LEU A 189 6.37 -10.67 18.65
CA LEU A 189 6.76 -12.07 18.75
C LEU A 189 6.42 -12.63 20.13
N ALA A 190 6.70 -11.89 21.20
CA ALA A 190 6.36 -12.31 22.55
C ALA A 190 4.85 -12.58 22.72
N ALA A 191 4.02 -11.64 22.26
CA ALA A 191 2.56 -11.74 22.33
C ALA A 191 2.02 -12.96 21.59
N VAL A 192 2.50 -13.25 20.39
CA VAL A 192 2.00 -14.40 19.65
C VAL A 192 2.56 -15.71 20.23
N GLN A 193 3.86 -15.75 20.57
CA GLN A 193 4.53 -16.99 20.96
C GLN A 193 4.17 -17.49 22.37
N ILE A 194 3.92 -16.60 23.34
CA ILE A 194 3.42 -17.00 24.67
C ILE A 194 2.09 -17.75 24.52
N LEU A 195 1.19 -17.19 23.72
CA LEU A 195 -0.12 -17.79 23.51
C LEU A 195 -0.03 -19.05 22.63
N ALA A 196 0.87 -19.06 21.63
CA ALA A 196 1.15 -20.24 20.82
C ALA A 196 1.60 -21.44 21.66
N ALA A 197 2.43 -21.21 22.70
CA ALA A 197 2.82 -22.27 23.62
C ALA A 197 1.62 -22.84 24.39
N SER A 198 0.72 -21.97 24.86
CA SER A 198 -0.51 -22.37 25.56
C SER A 198 -1.46 -23.14 24.63
N GLU A 199 -1.61 -22.68 23.39
CA GLU A 199 -2.44 -23.32 22.38
C GLU A 199 -1.89 -24.69 21.99
N ALA A 200 -0.58 -24.82 21.77
CA ALA A 200 0.07 -26.09 21.44
C ALA A 200 -0.05 -27.13 22.55
N MET A 201 0.21 -26.73 23.81
CA MET A 201 0.10 -27.64 24.96
C MET A 201 -1.35 -28.00 25.30
N GLY A 202 -2.28 -27.07 25.10
CA GLY A 202 -3.71 -27.35 25.17
C GLY A 202 -4.14 -28.34 24.08
N PHE A 203 -3.70 -28.15 22.84
CA PHE A 203 -3.99 -29.07 21.75
C PHE A 203 -3.39 -30.46 21.99
N ALA A 204 -2.15 -30.54 22.46
CA ALA A 204 -1.53 -31.80 22.89
C ALA A 204 -2.34 -32.52 23.97
N THR A 205 -2.91 -31.75 24.92
CA THR A 205 -3.83 -32.28 25.93
C THR A 205 -5.05 -32.91 25.27
N HIS A 206 -5.68 -32.27 24.27
CA HIS A 206 -6.83 -32.81 23.53
C HIS A 206 -6.48 -34.07 22.73
N LEU A 207 -5.30 -34.10 22.12
CA LEU A 207 -4.76 -35.27 21.39
C LEU A 207 -4.44 -36.46 22.32
N GLY A 208 -4.38 -36.24 23.64
CA GLY A 208 -4.04 -37.29 24.60
C GLY A 208 -2.54 -37.60 24.69
N LEU A 209 -1.70 -36.66 24.26
CA LEU A 209 -0.25 -36.79 24.34
C LEU A 209 0.26 -36.56 25.77
N ASP A 210 1.39 -37.19 26.09
CA ASP A 210 2.17 -36.86 27.28
C ASP A 210 2.80 -35.46 27.12
N LEU A 211 2.47 -34.55 28.03
CA LEU A 211 2.89 -33.16 27.93
C LEU A 211 4.40 -32.95 28.14
N ALA A 212 5.06 -33.78 28.96
CA ALA A 212 6.49 -33.67 29.18
C ALA A 212 7.27 -34.13 27.93
N LYS A 213 6.86 -35.25 27.34
CA LYS A 213 7.43 -35.73 26.07
C LYS A 213 7.13 -34.79 24.91
N THR A 214 5.92 -34.23 24.85
CA THR A 214 5.55 -33.23 23.84
C THR A 214 6.45 -32.01 23.95
N ASN A 215 6.68 -31.51 25.18
CA ASN A 215 7.59 -30.41 25.41
C ASN A 215 9.00 -30.70 24.89
N GLU A 216 9.58 -31.84 25.28
CA GLU A 216 10.91 -32.25 24.82
C GLU A 216 10.99 -32.35 23.28
N ALA A 217 9.97 -32.95 22.65
CA ALA A 217 9.93 -33.09 21.20
C ALA A 217 9.83 -31.74 20.47
N VAL A 218 9.00 -30.80 20.96
CA VAL A 218 8.90 -29.46 20.37
C VAL A 218 10.23 -28.71 20.49
N LEU A 219 10.89 -28.79 21.65
CA LEU A 219 12.19 -28.14 21.87
C LEU A 219 13.29 -28.65 20.93
N ASN A 220 13.21 -29.92 20.53
CA ASN A 220 14.15 -30.55 19.60
C ASN A 220 13.71 -30.48 18.12
N SER A 221 12.74 -29.63 17.78
CA SER A 221 12.19 -29.53 16.42
C SER A 221 12.29 -28.12 15.83
N ASP A 222 11.94 -27.99 14.55
CA ASP A 222 11.76 -26.70 13.86
C ASP A 222 10.64 -25.82 14.45
N ALA A 223 9.84 -26.33 15.40
CA ALA A 223 8.84 -25.55 16.13
C ALA A 223 9.39 -24.88 17.40
N TRP A 224 10.69 -25.03 17.71
CA TRP A 224 11.31 -24.37 18.86
C TRP A 224 11.14 -22.86 18.79
N ASN A 225 10.79 -22.28 19.94
CA ASN A 225 10.77 -20.84 20.19
C ASN A 225 11.02 -20.56 21.67
N TRP A 226 11.58 -19.38 21.94
CA TRP A 226 12.03 -18.97 23.27
C TRP A 226 10.88 -18.92 24.29
N MET A 227 9.70 -18.44 23.89
CA MET A 227 8.56 -18.36 24.80
C MET A 227 8.06 -19.73 25.23
N PHE A 228 8.01 -20.70 24.32
CA PHE A 228 7.65 -22.08 24.61
C PHE A 228 8.60 -22.68 25.67
N GLU A 229 9.90 -22.67 25.40
CA GLU A 229 10.94 -23.19 26.31
C GLU A 229 10.85 -22.60 27.72
N HIS A 230 10.58 -21.29 27.80
CA HIS A 230 10.52 -20.63 29.09
C HIS A 230 9.18 -20.76 29.81
N ARG A 231 8.05 -21.05 29.14
CA ARG A 231 6.72 -21.13 29.79
C ARG A 231 6.31 -22.55 30.13
N THR A 232 6.63 -23.53 29.28
CA THR A 232 6.17 -24.91 29.49
C THR A 232 6.63 -25.53 30.81
N PRO A 233 7.83 -25.25 31.38
CA PRO A 233 8.16 -25.77 32.71
C PRO A 233 7.18 -25.29 33.78
N ARG A 234 6.74 -24.03 33.72
CA ARG A 234 5.75 -23.47 34.64
C ARG A 234 4.34 -23.99 34.39
N MET A 235 3.98 -24.30 33.13
CA MET A 235 2.71 -24.97 32.81
C MET A 235 2.60 -26.33 33.53
N LEU A 236 3.73 -27.02 33.72
CA LEU A 236 3.80 -28.33 34.39
C LEU A 236 3.87 -28.22 35.92
N THR A 237 4.16 -27.04 36.49
CA THR A 237 4.27 -26.80 37.94
C THR A 237 3.16 -25.90 38.49
N ASN A 238 1.95 -26.03 37.96
CA ASN A 238 0.79 -25.23 38.38
C ASN A 238 1.05 -23.70 38.30
N TYR A 239 1.78 -23.28 37.26
CA TYR A 239 2.04 -21.90 36.90
C TYR A 239 2.90 -21.13 37.92
N GLN A 240 3.69 -21.85 38.71
CA GLN A 240 4.56 -21.28 39.75
C GLN A 240 6.06 -21.50 39.47
N PRO A 241 6.93 -20.57 39.92
CA PRO A 241 6.61 -19.27 40.50
C PRO A 241 6.09 -18.28 39.42
N VAL A 242 5.32 -17.27 39.82
CA VAL A 242 4.91 -16.19 38.92
C VAL A 242 6.13 -15.39 38.47
N ALA A 243 6.51 -15.56 37.20
CA ALA A 243 7.62 -14.87 36.56
C ALA A 243 7.13 -13.66 35.76
N SER A 244 5.95 -13.74 35.14
CA SER A 244 5.35 -12.66 34.34
C SER A 244 3.84 -12.75 34.40
N ALA A 245 3.18 -11.75 34.97
CA ALA A 245 1.72 -11.75 35.08
C ALA A 245 1.05 -11.54 33.72
N THR A 246 -0.11 -12.16 33.50
CA THR A 246 -0.89 -12.06 32.25
C THR A 246 -1.19 -10.60 31.86
N VAL A 247 -1.48 -9.74 32.83
CA VAL A 247 -1.73 -8.30 32.55
C VAL A 247 -0.53 -7.56 31.94
N ILE A 248 0.70 -8.07 32.10
CA ILE A 248 1.89 -7.47 31.50
C ILE A 248 1.85 -7.62 29.98
N ILE A 249 1.56 -8.84 29.48
CA ILE A 249 1.47 -9.05 28.03
C ILE A 249 0.21 -8.41 27.44
N VAL A 250 -0.90 -8.34 28.17
CA VAL A 250 -2.09 -7.57 27.76
C VAL A 250 -1.73 -6.10 27.50
N LYS A 251 -0.98 -5.48 28.42
CA LYS A 251 -0.50 -4.11 28.28
C LYS A 251 0.38 -3.96 27.04
N ASP A 252 1.33 -4.87 26.84
CA ASP A 252 2.21 -4.82 25.66
C ASP A 252 1.44 -5.04 24.34
N THR A 253 0.45 -5.95 24.28
CA THR A 253 -0.38 -6.11 23.08
C THR A 253 -1.22 -4.88 22.79
N SER A 254 -1.73 -4.21 23.82
CA SER A 254 -2.48 -2.96 23.62
C SER A 254 -1.60 -1.82 23.11
N ILE A 255 -0.31 -1.78 23.45
CA ILE A 255 0.64 -0.83 22.84
C ILE A 255 0.81 -1.16 21.35
N ILE A 256 1.03 -2.43 21.02
CA ILE A 256 1.19 -2.90 19.63
C ILE A 256 -0.04 -2.56 18.79
N THR A 257 -1.24 -2.93 19.25
CA THR A 257 -2.47 -2.73 18.46
C THR A 257 -2.87 -1.27 18.37
N ALA A 258 -2.58 -0.44 19.38
CA ALA A 258 -2.79 1.01 19.31
C ALA A 258 -1.88 1.65 18.25
N GLU A 259 -0.58 1.33 18.24
CA GLU A 259 0.36 1.87 17.25
C GLU A 259 0.04 1.38 15.83
N ALA A 260 -0.35 0.11 15.70
CA ALA A 260 -0.77 -0.45 14.43
C ALA A 260 -1.98 0.31 13.85
N ARG A 261 -3.00 0.61 14.68
CA ARG A 261 -4.14 1.45 14.26
C ARG A 261 -3.70 2.85 13.86
N ARG A 262 -2.79 3.47 14.63
CA ARG A 262 -2.27 4.83 14.35
C ARG A 262 -1.48 4.90 13.04
N SER A 263 -0.69 3.87 12.75
CA SER A 263 0.16 3.80 11.55
C SER A 263 -0.54 3.21 10.32
N GLY A 264 -1.78 2.74 10.46
CA GLY A 264 -2.50 2.07 9.37
C GLY A 264 -1.85 0.73 9.00
N PHE A 265 -1.44 -0.06 9.99
CA PHE A 265 -0.83 -1.37 9.82
C PHE A 265 -1.75 -2.47 10.37
N PRO A 266 -2.03 -3.55 9.62
CA PRO A 266 -2.86 -4.65 10.12
C PRO A 266 -2.03 -5.60 10.99
N THR A 267 -2.39 -5.78 12.27
CA THR A 267 -1.79 -6.79 13.16
C THR A 267 -2.65 -8.06 13.19
N LEU A 268 -2.66 -8.81 12.08
CA LEU A 268 -3.51 -9.97 11.86
C LEU A 268 -3.32 -11.09 12.90
N MET A 269 -2.09 -11.33 13.36
CA MET A 269 -1.79 -12.32 14.40
C MET A 269 -1.93 -11.73 15.80
N THR A 270 -1.31 -10.57 16.06
CA THR A 270 -1.32 -9.98 17.40
C THR A 270 -2.71 -9.53 17.85
N SER A 271 -3.59 -9.10 16.94
CA SER A 271 -4.97 -8.75 17.28
C SER A 271 -5.74 -9.96 17.82
N VAL A 272 -5.54 -11.16 17.28
CA VAL A 272 -6.15 -12.38 17.82
C VAL A 272 -5.58 -12.70 19.19
N ALA A 273 -4.26 -12.60 19.36
CA ALA A 273 -3.62 -12.82 20.65
C ALA A 273 -4.19 -11.89 21.74
N GLU A 274 -4.34 -10.58 21.44
CA GLU A 274 -4.92 -9.59 22.34
C GLU A 274 -6.34 -9.97 22.82
N GLN A 275 -7.21 -10.42 21.90
CA GLN A 275 -8.57 -10.82 22.27
C GLN A 275 -8.61 -12.05 23.18
N VAL A 276 -7.71 -13.01 22.95
CA VAL A 276 -7.58 -14.19 23.82
C VAL A 276 -7.04 -13.79 25.20
N TYR A 277 -6.08 -12.86 25.26
CA TYR A 277 -5.61 -12.32 26.53
C TYR A 277 -6.72 -11.60 27.31
N PHE A 278 -7.56 -10.80 26.65
CA PHE A 278 -8.73 -10.20 27.32
C PHE A 278 -9.70 -11.25 27.86
N SER A 279 -9.87 -12.37 27.15
CA SER A 279 -10.70 -13.48 27.63
C SER A 279 -10.14 -14.12 28.90
N ALA A 280 -8.80 -14.24 29.03
CA ALA A 280 -8.16 -14.68 30.27
C ALA A 280 -8.34 -13.69 31.42
N VAL A 281 -8.20 -12.39 31.16
CA VAL A 281 -8.44 -11.34 32.17
C VAL A 281 -9.89 -11.40 32.66
N GLY A 282 -10.86 -11.56 31.76
CA GLY A 282 -12.27 -11.73 32.11
C GLY A 282 -12.57 -12.96 32.97
N LYS A 283 -11.70 -13.98 32.94
CA LYS A 283 -11.75 -15.16 33.82
C LYS A 283 -11.00 -14.98 35.15
N GLY A 284 -10.42 -13.82 35.40
CA GLY A 284 -9.67 -13.51 36.62
C GLY A 284 -8.19 -13.94 36.59
N TYR A 285 -7.65 -14.34 35.43
CA TYR A 285 -6.27 -14.83 35.32
C TYR A 285 -5.22 -13.71 35.23
N GLY A 286 -5.62 -12.45 35.43
CA GLY A 286 -4.77 -11.29 35.18
C GLY A 286 -3.48 -11.25 36.01
N ALA A 287 -3.55 -11.63 37.29
CA ALA A 287 -2.41 -11.65 38.20
C ALA A 287 -1.59 -12.94 38.12
N ASP A 288 -2.13 -13.98 37.48
CA ASP A 288 -1.48 -15.27 37.32
C ASP A 288 -0.37 -15.20 36.28
N ASP A 289 0.58 -16.12 36.37
CA ASP A 289 1.66 -16.26 35.38
C ASP A 289 1.11 -16.47 33.97
N ASP A 290 1.75 -15.86 32.98
CA ASP A 290 1.36 -15.96 31.57
C ASP A 290 1.42 -17.41 31.02
N SER A 291 2.15 -18.33 31.68
CA SER A 291 2.08 -19.76 31.38
C SER A 291 0.72 -20.39 31.74
N GLY A 292 -0.04 -19.80 32.66
CA GLY A 292 -1.37 -20.26 33.05
C GLY A 292 -2.44 -20.10 31.97
N LEU A 293 -2.15 -19.46 30.85
CA LEU A 293 -3.08 -19.30 29.73
C LEU A 293 -3.44 -20.63 29.05
N VAL A 294 -2.64 -21.69 29.24
CA VAL A 294 -2.96 -23.05 28.78
C VAL A 294 -4.34 -23.52 29.26
N ARG A 295 -4.81 -22.99 30.39
CA ARG A 295 -6.18 -23.21 30.92
C ARG A 295 -7.26 -22.88 29.90
N LEU A 296 -7.11 -21.81 29.11
CA LEU A 296 -8.09 -21.44 28.07
C LEU A 296 -8.25 -22.53 26.99
N TYR A 297 -7.22 -23.34 26.81
CA TYR A 297 -7.14 -24.35 25.75
C TYR A 297 -7.43 -25.76 26.25
N ALA A 298 -7.01 -26.09 27.47
CA ALA A 298 -7.23 -27.40 28.07
C ALA A 298 -8.59 -27.53 28.79
N GLU A 299 -9.16 -26.44 29.30
CA GLU A 299 -10.48 -26.45 29.91
C GLU A 299 -11.55 -26.89 28.89
N GLY A 300 -12.38 -27.86 29.27
CA GLY A 300 -13.53 -28.27 28.44
C GLY A 300 -13.36 -29.56 27.64
N LYS A 301 -12.17 -30.18 27.59
CA LYS A 301 -11.94 -31.50 26.95
C LYS A 301 -12.98 -32.57 27.36
N GLY A 302 -13.45 -32.55 28.61
CA GLY A 302 -14.47 -33.47 29.13
C GLY A 302 -15.92 -32.94 29.12
N LYS A 303 -16.18 -31.75 28.57
CA LYS A 303 -17.51 -31.11 28.55
C LYS A 303 -18.20 -31.20 27.18
N VAL A 304 -17.43 -31.44 26.12
CA VAL A 304 -17.93 -31.86 24.81
C VAL A 304 -18.15 -33.38 24.86
N GLY A 305 -19.24 -33.88 24.27
CA GLY A 305 -19.53 -35.33 24.21
C GLY A 305 -18.39 -36.15 23.56
N PRO A 306 -18.57 -37.46 23.34
CA PRO A 306 -17.52 -38.29 22.76
C PRO A 306 -17.07 -37.74 21.40
N VAL A 307 -15.78 -37.43 21.29
CA VAL A 307 -15.10 -36.94 20.09
C VAL A 307 -13.94 -37.88 19.75
N GLN A 308 -13.63 -38.05 18.46
CA GLN A 308 -12.57 -38.91 17.99
C GLN A 308 -11.72 -38.20 16.93
N GLY A 309 -10.41 -38.22 17.12
CA GLY A 309 -9.43 -37.71 16.15
C GLY A 309 -9.17 -38.70 15.01
N ALA A 310 -8.57 -38.21 13.92
CA ALA A 310 -8.11 -39.00 12.80
C ALA A 310 -6.69 -39.56 12.99
N ALA A 311 -5.85 -38.94 13.83
CA ALA A 311 -4.46 -39.37 14.05
C ALA A 311 -4.38 -40.64 14.93
N GLY A 312 -3.77 -41.69 14.38
CA GLY A 312 -3.71 -43.03 14.96
C GLY A 312 -2.57 -43.25 15.93
N SER A 313 -1.40 -42.65 15.67
CA SER A 313 -0.19 -42.78 16.51
C SER A 313 0.19 -41.50 17.26
N ASP A 314 1.04 -41.62 18.29
CA ASP A 314 1.54 -40.47 19.03
C ASP A 314 2.50 -39.62 18.18
N GLU A 315 3.25 -40.23 17.26
CA GLU A 315 4.10 -39.52 16.29
C GLU A 315 3.28 -38.66 15.34
N GLU A 316 2.16 -39.17 14.82
CA GLU A 316 1.25 -38.42 13.96
C GLU A 316 0.63 -37.23 14.72
N ARG A 317 0.17 -37.45 15.96
CA ARG A 317 -0.37 -36.40 16.83
C ARG A 317 0.66 -35.33 17.15
N LEU A 318 1.90 -35.73 17.43
CA LEU A 318 3.00 -34.80 17.69
C LEU A 318 3.33 -33.96 16.45
N ALA A 319 3.30 -34.55 15.25
CA ALA A 319 3.50 -33.81 14.01
C ALA A 319 2.44 -32.71 13.81
N LEU A 320 1.20 -32.91 14.26
CA LEU A 320 0.16 -31.88 14.22
C LEU A 320 0.47 -30.71 15.16
N VAL A 321 0.97 -30.97 16.38
CA VAL A 321 1.39 -29.92 17.32
C VAL A 321 2.55 -29.10 16.72
N ILE A 322 3.52 -29.77 16.11
CA ILE A 322 4.66 -29.12 15.43
C ILE A 322 4.18 -28.31 14.21
N GLY A 323 3.29 -28.86 13.39
CA GLY A 323 2.70 -28.17 12.23
C GLY A 323 1.94 -26.91 12.62
N LEU A 324 1.15 -26.98 13.69
CA LEU A 324 0.45 -25.85 14.29
C LEU A 324 1.42 -24.71 14.66
N LEU A 325 2.45 -25.04 15.43
CA LEU A 325 3.45 -24.06 15.86
C LEU A 325 4.22 -23.45 14.69
N LYS A 326 4.70 -24.26 13.74
CA LYS A 326 5.46 -23.74 12.58
C LYS A 326 4.68 -22.69 11.80
N GLY A 327 3.39 -22.92 11.56
CA GLY A 327 2.50 -21.96 10.89
C GLY A 327 2.35 -20.65 11.66
N ILE A 328 2.07 -20.73 12.96
CA ILE A 328 1.91 -19.55 13.84
C ILE A 328 3.21 -18.74 13.90
N LEU A 329 4.35 -19.43 14.10
CA LEU A 329 5.66 -18.81 14.23
C LEU A 329 6.08 -18.10 12.95
N LEU A 330 5.85 -18.71 11.77
CA LEU A 330 6.12 -18.07 10.48
C LEU A 330 5.34 -16.77 10.30
N CYS A 331 4.03 -16.79 10.56
CA CYS A 331 3.19 -15.60 10.44
C CYS A 331 3.58 -14.51 11.44
N SER A 332 3.94 -14.87 12.68
CA SER A 332 4.40 -13.90 13.68
C SER A 332 5.73 -13.24 13.31
N ALA A 333 6.65 -14.01 12.71
CA ALA A 333 7.93 -13.49 12.21
C ALA A 333 7.70 -12.49 11.06
N ALA A 334 6.82 -12.83 10.13
CA ALA A 334 6.44 -11.96 9.03
C ALA A 334 5.73 -10.68 9.50
N GLU A 335 4.77 -10.77 10.44
CA GLU A 335 4.09 -9.62 11.02
C GLU A 335 5.08 -8.67 11.73
N SER A 336 5.98 -9.21 12.55
CA SER A 336 6.97 -8.43 13.29
C SER A 336 7.91 -7.68 12.35
N LEU A 337 8.50 -8.35 11.35
CA LEU A 337 9.40 -7.72 10.39
C LEU A 337 8.68 -6.72 9.48
N ALA A 338 7.44 -7.00 9.06
CA ALA A 338 6.65 -6.04 8.31
C ALA A 338 6.25 -4.82 9.12
N PHE A 339 5.97 -4.99 10.42
CA PHE A 339 5.67 -3.86 11.28
C PHE A 339 6.92 -3.01 11.53
N ALA A 340 8.07 -3.66 11.70
CA ALA A 340 9.37 -3.00 11.81
C ALA A 340 9.68 -2.09 10.62
N ASP A 341 9.50 -2.60 9.40
CA ASP A 341 9.65 -1.83 8.16
C ASP A 341 8.70 -0.62 8.14
N LYS A 342 7.42 -0.84 8.49
CA LYS A 342 6.39 0.20 8.53
C LYS A 342 6.72 1.34 9.50
N VAL A 343 7.33 1.04 10.65
CA VAL A 343 7.72 2.06 11.65
C VAL A 343 9.15 2.58 11.45
N GLY A 344 9.82 2.19 10.37
CA GLY A 344 11.11 2.73 9.96
C GLY A 344 12.31 2.24 10.79
N LEU A 345 12.25 1.03 11.33
CA LEU A 345 13.36 0.43 12.07
C LEU A 345 14.34 -0.29 11.14
N ASP A 346 15.59 -0.40 11.58
CA ASP A 346 16.59 -1.25 10.93
C ASP A 346 16.22 -2.73 11.12
N LEU A 347 15.87 -3.39 10.02
CA LEU A 347 15.45 -4.78 10.02
C LEU A 347 16.53 -5.76 10.46
N ASP A 348 17.82 -5.49 10.21
CA ASP A 348 18.90 -6.36 10.69
C ASP A 348 19.05 -6.24 12.20
N GLN A 349 18.96 -5.02 12.73
CA GLN A 349 19.01 -4.79 14.18
C GLN A 349 17.80 -5.43 14.88
N VAL A 350 16.61 -5.32 14.28
CA VAL A 350 15.38 -5.96 14.78
C VAL A 350 15.54 -7.47 14.78
N PHE A 351 16.04 -8.03 13.68
CA PHE A 351 16.30 -9.45 13.56
C PHE A 351 17.27 -9.95 14.62
N ASP A 352 18.42 -9.29 14.77
CA ASP A 352 19.43 -9.64 15.77
C ASP A 352 18.88 -9.62 17.20
N LEU A 353 18.16 -8.55 17.57
CA LEU A 353 17.48 -8.45 18.85
C LEU A 353 16.52 -9.63 19.06
N CYS A 354 15.68 -9.89 18.07
CA CYS A 354 14.62 -10.89 18.19
C CYS A 354 15.19 -12.30 18.34
N ILE A 355 16.21 -12.70 17.57
CA ILE A 355 16.81 -14.04 17.66
C ILE A 355 17.60 -14.27 18.95
N ASN A 356 18.11 -13.20 19.58
CA ASN A 356 18.95 -13.25 20.78
C ASN A 356 18.21 -12.87 22.08
N ALA A 357 16.89 -12.69 22.02
CA ALA A 357 16.03 -12.34 23.14
C ALA A 357 14.66 -13.06 23.06
N ALA A 358 13.67 -12.48 23.76
CA ALA A 358 12.33 -13.04 23.97
C ALA A 358 11.42 -13.06 22.71
N GLY A 359 12.01 -13.19 21.51
CA GLY A 359 11.30 -13.37 20.25
C GLY A 359 11.86 -14.52 19.39
N GLY A 360 12.94 -15.17 19.84
CA GLY A 360 13.68 -16.13 19.03
C GLY A 360 12.85 -17.37 18.71
N SER A 361 12.86 -17.78 17.44
CA SER A 361 12.27 -19.04 16.97
C SER A 361 13.06 -19.60 15.80
N GLN A 362 12.96 -20.91 15.56
CA GLN A 362 13.59 -21.52 14.38
C GLN A 362 13.02 -20.96 13.09
N MET A 363 11.70 -20.70 13.04
CA MET A 363 11.05 -20.10 11.87
C MET A 363 11.58 -18.68 11.59
N LEU A 364 11.78 -17.85 12.62
CA LEU A 364 12.40 -16.53 12.42
C LEU A 364 13.85 -16.67 11.94
N LYS A 365 14.66 -17.53 12.56
CA LYS A 365 16.06 -17.73 12.14
C LYS A 365 16.17 -18.22 10.70
N LYS A 366 15.26 -19.11 10.28
CA LYS A 366 15.24 -19.72 8.95
C LYS A 366 14.74 -18.78 7.86
N TYR A 367 13.64 -18.06 8.09
CA TYR A 367 12.97 -17.26 7.05
C TYR A 367 13.12 -15.74 7.21
N GLY A 368 13.54 -15.25 8.38
CA GLY A 368 13.81 -13.84 8.62
C GLY A 368 14.78 -13.23 7.60
N PRO A 369 15.94 -13.84 7.32
CA PRO A 369 16.90 -13.31 6.34
C PRO A 369 16.31 -13.15 4.92
N SER A 370 15.49 -14.10 4.46
CA SER A 370 14.86 -14.00 3.13
C SER A 370 13.75 -12.94 3.10
N ILE A 371 12.99 -12.79 4.19
CA ILE A 371 12.01 -11.71 4.35
C ILE A 371 12.70 -10.33 4.30
N ILE A 372 13.77 -10.14 5.08
CA ILE A 372 14.53 -8.86 5.13
C ILE A 372 15.12 -8.55 3.76
N ARG A 373 15.70 -9.55 3.10
CA ARG A 373 16.18 -9.42 1.73
C ARG A 373 15.06 -8.99 0.77
N ALA A 374 13.87 -9.57 0.89
CA ALA A 374 12.73 -9.19 0.06
C ALA A 374 12.27 -7.75 0.27
N PHE A 375 12.34 -7.21 1.50
CA PHE A 375 12.10 -5.78 1.75
C PHE A 375 13.12 -4.91 1.01
N ARG A 376 14.41 -5.24 1.12
CA ARG A 376 15.50 -4.52 0.44
C ARG A 376 15.38 -4.54 -1.08
N GLU A 377 14.96 -5.68 -1.63
CA GLU A 377 14.79 -5.88 -3.07
C GLU A 377 13.43 -5.40 -3.60
N GLY A 378 12.53 -4.89 -2.74
CA GLY A 378 11.17 -4.49 -3.14
C GLY A 378 10.23 -5.65 -3.46
N LYS A 379 10.68 -6.90 -3.30
CA LYS A 379 9.92 -8.13 -3.59
C LYS A 379 8.95 -8.55 -2.48
N ALA A 380 9.01 -7.89 -1.32
CA ALA A 380 8.12 -8.16 -0.21
C ALA A 380 6.63 -8.00 -0.58
N THR A 381 6.28 -7.28 -1.66
CA THR A 381 4.90 -7.12 -2.14
C THR A 381 4.44 -8.21 -3.12
N GLU A 382 5.36 -8.76 -3.91
CA GLU A 382 5.07 -9.69 -5.01
C GLU A 382 5.18 -11.16 -4.56
N GLY A 383 6.01 -11.42 -3.55
CA GLY A 383 6.43 -12.75 -3.17
C GLY A 383 7.56 -13.27 -4.08
N TRP A 384 8.10 -14.44 -3.75
CA TRP A 384 9.19 -15.06 -4.51
C TRP A 384 9.08 -16.58 -4.48
N SER A 385 9.68 -17.21 -5.48
CA SER A 385 9.71 -18.67 -5.60
C SER A 385 10.64 -19.29 -4.55
N ALA A 386 10.27 -20.49 -4.07
CA ALA A 386 11.13 -21.28 -3.21
C ALA A 386 12.36 -21.77 -4.00
N ALA A 387 13.54 -21.68 -3.40
CA ALA A 387 14.70 -22.42 -3.90
C ALA A 387 14.50 -23.94 -3.69
N GLU A 388 15.20 -24.79 -4.44
CA GLU A 388 15.07 -26.26 -4.33
C GLU A 388 15.32 -26.81 -2.91
N SER A 389 16.12 -26.10 -2.09
CA SER A 389 16.43 -26.45 -0.71
C SER A 389 15.52 -25.77 0.34
N GLU A 390 14.59 -24.92 -0.08
CA GLU A 390 13.71 -24.15 0.80
C GLU A 390 12.32 -24.79 0.91
N THR A 391 11.82 -24.96 2.13
CA THR A 391 10.44 -25.39 2.38
C THR A 391 9.46 -24.42 1.73
N SER A 392 8.54 -24.94 0.93
CA SER A 392 7.51 -24.11 0.30
C SER A 392 6.48 -23.61 1.31
N LEU A 393 5.84 -22.48 1.01
CA LEU A 393 4.72 -21.98 1.81
C LEU A 393 3.55 -22.98 1.85
N LYS A 394 3.38 -23.75 0.76
CA LYS A 394 2.36 -24.80 0.67
C LYS A 394 2.61 -25.92 1.67
N GLU A 395 3.85 -26.40 1.83
CA GLU A 395 4.16 -27.43 2.83
C GLU A 395 3.84 -26.97 4.26
N VAL A 396 4.15 -25.71 4.59
CA VAL A 396 3.77 -25.13 5.90
C VAL A 396 2.25 -25.05 6.03
N ALA A 397 1.55 -24.65 4.96
CA ALA A 397 0.10 -24.58 4.92
C ALA A 397 -0.56 -25.94 5.10
N ASP A 398 -0.05 -26.99 4.45
CA ASP A 398 -0.59 -28.36 4.50
C ASP A 398 -0.48 -28.93 5.93
N GLY A 399 0.67 -28.77 6.59
CA GLY A 399 0.87 -29.20 7.97
C GLY A 399 0.00 -28.43 8.97
N LEU A 400 -0.14 -27.11 8.80
CA LEU A 400 -1.02 -26.30 9.63
C LEU A 400 -2.50 -26.65 9.39
N PHE A 401 -2.90 -26.87 8.14
CA PHE A 401 -4.26 -27.26 7.79
C PHE A 401 -4.66 -28.57 8.45
N ALA A 402 -3.80 -29.59 8.39
CA ALA A 402 -4.04 -30.87 9.05
C ALA A 402 -4.22 -30.70 10.58
N ALA A 403 -3.40 -29.86 11.22
CA ALA A 403 -3.53 -29.58 12.64
C ALA A 403 -4.85 -28.88 13.01
N VAL A 404 -5.24 -27.87 12.22
CA VAL A 404 -6.50 -27.14 12.43
C VAL A 404 -7.72 -28.04 12.19
N GLU A 405 -7.68 -28.90 11.18
CA GLU A 405 -8.74 -29.87 10.90
C GLU A 405 -8.91 -30.87 12.05
N GLU A 406 -7.80 -31.41 12.55
CA GLU A 406 -7.83 -32.34 13.69
C GLU A 406 -8.34 -31.65 14.97
N ALA A 407 -7.89 -30.42 15.23
CA ALA A 407 -8.40 -29.64 16.35
C ALA A 407 -9.93 -29.43 16.25
N GLN A 408 -10.47 -29.19 15.06
CA GLN A 408 -11.92 -29.08 14.83
C GLN A 408 -12.68 -30.41 15.09
N ARG A 409 -12.08 -31.56 14.74
CA ARG A 409 -12.63 -32.89 15.04
C ARG A 409 -12.68 -33.12 16.54
N LEU A 410 -11.63 -32.75 17.26
CA LEU A 410 -11.49 -32.89 18.71
C LEU A 410 -12.19 -31.79 19.52
N LYS A 411 -12.75 -30.76 18.86
CA LYS A 411 -13.28 -29.55 19.53
C LYS A 411 -12.25 -28.84 20.41
N ALA A 412 -10.97 -28.95 20.02
CA ALA A 412 -9.88 -28.22 20.64
C ALA A 412 -9.85 -26.79 20.08
N PRO A 413 -9.84 -25.74 20.93
CA PRO A 413 -9.69 -24.38 20.45
C PRO A 413 -8.27 -24.15 19.91
N VAL A 414 -8.15 -23.61 18.69
CA VAL A 414 -6.87 -23.22 18.06
C VAL A 414 -7.02 -21.85 17.40
N PHE A 415 -7.03 -20.79 18.21
CA PHE A 415 -7.31 -19.43 17.75
C PHE A 415 -6.21 -18.89 16.84
N LEU A 416 -4.95 -19.01 17.27
CA LEU A 416 -3.80 -18.56 16.49
C LEU A 416 -3.55 -19.45 15.28
N GLY A 417 -3.73 -20.77 15.41
CA GLY A 417 -3.59 -21.72 14.31
C GLY A 417 -4.57 -21.43 13.18
N SER A 418 -5.85 -21.20 13.52
CA SER A 418 -6.88 -20.84 12.55
C SER A 418 -6.55 -19.52 11.84
N GLN A 419 -6.06 -18.52 12.58
CA GLN A 419 -5.71 -17.23 12.00
C GLN A 419 -4.46 -17.30 11.12
N ALA A 420 -3.42 -18.02 11.56
CA ALA A 420 -2.22 -18.25 10.76
C ALA A 420 -2.57 -18.93 9.43
N LEU A 421 -3.52 -19.89 9.45
CA LEU A 421 -3.99 -20.56 8.24
C LEU A 421 -4.69 -19.59 7.28
N ASN A 422 -5.51 -18.67 7.80
CA ASN A 422 -6.13 -17.63 6.99
C ASN A 422 -5.09 -16.71 6.34
N VAL A 423 -4.09 -16.25 7.11
CA VAL A 423 -2.98 -15.43 6.59
C VAL A 423 -2.22 -16.16 5.48
N ILE A 424 -1.83 -17.41 5.71
CA ILE A 424 -1.08 -18.19 4.71
C ILE A 424 -1.93 -18.42 3.44
N ARG A 425 -3.24 -18.66 3.58
CA ARG A 425 -4.15 -18.78 2.43
C ARG A 425 -4.24 -17.50 1.62
N LEU A 426 -4.31 -16.33 2.26
CA LEU A 426 -4.28 -15.03 1.58
C LEU A 426 -2.99 -14.85 0.77
N ALA A 427 -1.85 -15.28 1.34
CA ALA A 427 -0.58 -15.28 0.62
C ALA A 427 -0.61 -16.24 -0.59
N LEU A 428 -1.17 -17.45 -0.44
CA LEU A 428 -1.21 -18.42 -1.54
C LEU A 428 -2.19 -18.04 -2.67
N GLN A 429 -3.31 -17.36 -2.36
CA GLN A 429 -4.28 -16.90 -3.37
C GLN A 429 -3.68 -15.94 -4.39
N SER A 430 -2.65 -15.20 -4.00
CA SER A 430 -2.03 -14.15 -4.80
C SER A 430 -0.73 -14.60 -5.49
N SER A 431 -0.48 -15.91 -5.64
CA SER A 431 0.72 -16.45 -6.28
C SER A 431 0.46 -17.69 -7.14
N SER A 432 1.21 -17.86 -8.23
CA SER A 432 1.35 -19.13 -8.95
C SER A 432 2.17 -20.14 -8.13
N ALA A 433 1.98 -21.45 -8.39
CA ALA A 433 2.57 -22.54 -7.60
C ALA A 433 4.09 -22.43 -7.42
N GLY A 434 4.60 -22.77 -6.22
CA GLY A 434 6.04 -22.81 -5.90
C GLY A 434 6.58 -21.64 -5.07
N VAL A 435 5.80 -21.10 -4.13
CA VAL A 435 6.16 -19.91 -3.33
C VAL A 435 7.03 -20.29 -2.11
N ALA A 436 8.07 -19.50 -1.83
CA ALA A 436 8.87 -19.62 -0.61
C ALA A 436 8.06 -19.34 0.65
N ALA A 437 8.32 -20.04 1.75
CA ALA A 437 7.59 -19.84 3.01
C ALA A 437 7.69 -18.39 3.54
N GLY A 438 8.85 -17.74 3.42
CA GLY A 438 9.02 -16.35 3.83
C GLY A 438 8.13 -15.35 3.07
N ALA A 439 7.66 -15.70 1.87
CA ALA A 439 6.82 -14.82 1.05
C ALA A 439 5.43 -14.55 1.65
N VAL A 440 5.05 -15.23 2.74
CA VAL A 440 3.84 -14.89 3.51
C VAL A 440 3.81 -13.42 3.95
N VAL A 441 4.98 -12.79 4.10
CA VAL A 441 5.11 -11.37 4.47
C VAL A 441 4.41 -10.42 3.50
N LYS A 442 4.16 -10.87 2.26
CA LYS A 442 3.41 -10.08 1.28
C LYS A 442 1.99 -9.76 1.71
N VAL A 443 1.39 -10.52 2.63
CA VAL A 443 0.05 -10.18 3.16
C VAL A 443 0.04 -8.78 3.77
N TRP A 444 1.10 -8.40 4.48
CA TRP A 444 1.23 -7.08 5.11
C TRP A 444 1.75 -5.98 4.16
N ASN A 445 2.29 -6.37 3.02
CA ASN A 445 2.89 -5.46 2.04
C ASN A 445 2.13 -5.38 0.72
N SER A 446 1.09 -6.21 0.57
CA SER A 446 0.11 -6.16 -0.50
C SER A 446 -0.75 -4.92 -0.31
N ASN A 447 -0.16 -3.75 -0.57
CA ASN A 447 -0.89 -2.50 -0.64
C ASN A 447 -1.77 -2.53 -1.88
N SER A 448 -2.96 -3.08 -1.66
CA SER A 448 -4.21 -2.45 -2.05
C SER A 448 -4.12 -0.93 -1.81
N MET A 449 -4.44 -0.16 -2.85
CA MET A 449 -4.76 1.26 -2.82
C MET A 449 -3.66 2.25 -2.40
N GLU A 450 -3.06 2.17 -1.21
CA GLU A 450 -2.24 3.27 -0.68
C GLU A 450 -0.93 3.51 -1.47
N LYS A 451 -0.26 2.45 -1.96
CA LYS A 451 0.95 2.59 -2.81
C LYS A 451 0.66 3.18 -4.20
N ALA A 452 -0.56 3.00 -4.73
CA ALA A 452 -0.95 3.58 -6.01
C ALA A 452 -1.15 5.10 -5.92
N PHE A 453 -1.52 5.62 -4.73
CA PHE A 453 -1.87 7.05 -4.55
C PHE A 453 -0.79 7.87 -3.82
N ARG A 454 0.10 7.24 -3.04
CA ARG A 454 1.00 7.98 -2.13
C ARG A 454 2.12 8.83 -2.77
N PRO A 455 2.73 8.51 -3.93
CA PRO A 455 3.93 9.25 -4.35
C PRO A 455 3.68 10.75 -4.65
N HIS A 456 2.51 11.11 -5.18
CA HIS A 456 2.27 12.50 -5.61
C HIS A 456 0.97 13.14 -5.10
N PHE A 457 -0.01 12.36 -4.62
CA PHE A 457 -1.33 12.87 -4.21
C PHE A 457 -1.25 13.96 -3.12
N PHE A 458 -0.42 13.75 -2.09
CA PHE A 458 -0.26 14.69 -0.96
C PHE A 458 0.70 15.86 -1.24
N ASN A 459 1.41 15.85 -2.36
CA ASN A 459 2.38 16.87 -2.76
C ASN A 459 1.99 17.61 -4.05
N HIS A 460 0.74 17.44 -4.51
CA HIS A 460 0.23 18.11 -5.69
C HIS A 460 0.36 19.63 -5.60
N GLY A 461 1.07 20.22 -6.57
CA GLY A 461 1.27 21.67 -6.65
C GLY A 461 2.45 22.21 -5.82
N LYS A 462 3.21 21.37 -5.12
CA LYS A 462 4.44 21.79 -4.44
C LYS A 462 5.64 21.83 -5.40
N PRO A 463 6.54 22.83 -5.30
CA PRO A 463 7.71 22.96 -6.16
C PRO A 463 8.69 21.77 -6.03
N ASP A 464 8.82 21.18 -4.84
CA ASP A 464 9.87 20.19 -4.50
C ASP A 464 9.54 18.73 -4.87
N ALA A 465 8.49 18.48 -5.66
CA ALA A 465 8.10 17.11 -6.03
C ALA A 465 9.01 16.50 -7.11
N ASN A 466 9.36 15.22 -6.94
CA ASN A 466 10.24 14.45 -7.83
C ASN A 466 9.73 14.47 -9.30
N PRO A 467 10.57 14.83 -10.29
CA PRO A 467 10.19 14.86 -11.71
C PRO A 467 9.66 13.52 -12.26
N ALA A 468 10.18 12.39 -11.76
CA ALA A 468 9.70 11.07 -12.18
C ALA A 468 8.28 10.78 -11.69
N GLU A 469 7.93 11.24 -10.49
CA GLU A 469 6.59 11.09 -9.91
C GLU A 469 5.56 11.98 -10.63
N LYS A 470 5.95 13.22 -11.00
CA LYS A 470 5.10 14.10 -11.81
C LYS A 470 4.74 13.47 -13.16
N ARG A 471 5.69 12.78 -13.81
CA ARG A 471 5.46 12.08 -15.09
C ARG A 471 4.45 10.94 -14.98
N ASN A 472 4.36 10.29 -13.82
CA ASN A 472 3.48 9.13 -13.60
C ASN A 472 2.14 9.51 -12.97
N CYS A 473 1.88 10.80 -12.72
CA CYS A 473 0.62 11.26 -12.16
C CYS A 473 -0.33 11.80 -13.24
N HIS A 474 -1.50 11.16 -13.41
CA HIS A 474 -2.53 11.59 -14.36
C HIS A 474 -2.95 13.05 -14.21
N TRP A 475 -3.06 13.54 -12.98
CA TRP A 475 -3.44 14.93 -12.73
C TRP A 475 -2.35 15.92 -13.19
N CYS A 476 -1.07 15.59 -13.02
CA CYS A 476 0.02 16.40 -13.55
C CYS A 476 0.10 16.35 -15.07
N GLN A 477 -0.16 15.18 -15.68
CA GLN A 477 -0.25 15.04 -17.13
C GLN A 477 -1.38 15.89 -17.72
N ILE A 478 -2.58 15.86 -17.11
CA ILE A 478 -3.71 16.71 -17.53
C ILE A 478 -3.38 18.19 -17.34
N ARG A 479 -2.69 18.56 -16.26
CA ARG A 479 -2.27 19.93 -15.97
C ARG A 479 -1.16 20.44 -16.88
N SER A 480 -0.38 19.57 -17.52
CA SER A 480 0.63 19.99 -18.49
C SER A 480 0.05 20.39 -19.84
N PHE A 481 -1.22 20.08 -20.11
CA PHE A 481 -1.86 20.51 -21.34
C PHE A 481 -2.01 22.04 -21.38
N ALA A 482 -1.65 22.65 -22.51
CA ALA A 482 -1.73 24.10 -22.70
C ALA A 482 -3.13 24.67 -22.42
N THR A 483 -4.17 23.88 -22.67
CA THR A 483 -5.58 24.26 -22.49
C THR A 483 -6.12 24.01 -21.09
N HIS A 484 -5.33 23.50 -20.12
CA HIS A 484 -5.84 23.07 -18.81
C HIS A 484 -6.61 24.16 -18.05
N THR A 485 -6.12 25.41 -18.10
CA THR A 485 -6.71 26.52 -17.33
C THR A 485 -8.05 26.97 -17.90
N GLU A 486 -8.19 26.99 -19.22
CA GLU A 486 -9.39 27.48 -19.91
C GLU A 486 -10.41 26.37 -20.16
N LEU A 487 -9.93 25.17 -20.50
CA LEU A 487 -10.72 23.99 -20.88
C LEU A 487 -10.30 22.78 -20.03
N PRO A 488 -10.59 22.82 -18.71
CA PRO A 488 -10.11 21.80 -17.79
C PRO A 488 -10.70 20.41 -18.09
N ILE A 489 -9.88 19.40 -17.81
CA ILE A 489 -10.32 18.01 -17.71
C ILE A 489 -10.42 17.65 -16.23
N SER A 490 -11.57 17.13 -15.81
CA SER A 490 -11.80 16.63 -14.44
C SER A 490 -12.10 15.13 -14.45
N ILE A 491 -11.76 14.43 -13.37
CA ILE A 491 -12.07 13.01 -13.18
C ILE A 491 -12.89 12.89 -11.89
N THR A 492 -14.04 12.21 -11.94
CA THR A 492 -14.92 12.01 -10.78
C THR A 492 -15.44 10.58 -10.71
N ASN A 493 -15.33 9.93 -9.55
CA ASN A 493 -16.02 8.67 -9.28
C ASN A 493 -16.95 8.85 -8.07
N LYS A 494 -18.22 8.46 -8.22
CA LYS A 494 -19.23 8.46 -7.16
C LYS A 494 -20.00 7.13 -7.08
N GLU A 495 -19.64 6.15 -7.90
CA GLU A 495 -20.38 4.90 -8.06
C GLU A 495 -19.68 3.72 -7.38
N ASP A 496 -18.34 3.65 -7.44
CA ASP A 496 -17.54 2.56 -6.87
C ASP A 496 -16.11 3.01 -6.49
N ASP A 497 -15.26 2.06 -6.06
CA ASP A 497 -13.85 2.29 -5.72
C ASP A 497 -12.90 2.12 -6.93
N ALA A 498 -13.42 2.07 -8.17
CA ALA A 498 -12.58 1.92 -9.35
C ALA A 498 -11.75 3.19 -9.62
N PHE A 499 -10.53 3.01 -10.11
CA PHE A 499 -9.62 4.08 -10.52
C PHE A 499 -9.10 3.85 -11.94
N LEU A 500 -8.54 4.89 -12.56
CA LEU A 500 -7.88 4.77 -13.87
C LEU A 500 -6.59 3.96 -13.72
N ASN A 501 -6.29 3.10 -14.70
CA ASN A 501 -5.07 2.28 -14.69
C ASN A 501 -3.82 3.16 -14.47
N PRO A 502 -3.01 2.93 -13.42
CA PRO A 502 -1.82 3.75 -13.14
C PRO A 502 -0.80 3.82 -14.28
N SER A 503 -0.73 2.77 -15.10
CA SER A 503 0.18 2.72 -16.27
C SER A 503 -0.34 3.51 -17.47
N PHE A 504 -1.60 3.93 -17.47
CA PHE A 504 -2.17 4.77 -18.53
C PHE A 504 -1.54 6.16 -18.51
N ARG A 505 -1.36 6.79 -19.68
CA ARG A 505 -0.80 8.13 -19.80
C ARG A 505 -1.72 9.07 -20.58
N PHE A 506 -2.01 10.23 -20.01
CA PHE A 506 -2.67 11.31 -20.73
C PHE A 506 -1.69 11.99 -21.70
N ILE A 507 -2.10 12.13 -22.95
CA ILE A 507 -1.37 12.83 -24.03
C ILE A 507 -2.29 13.87 -24.69
N ASP A 508 -1.70 14.92 -25.27
CA ASP A 508 -2.40 15.99 -26.00
C ASP A 508 -2.18 15.95 -27.52
N HIS A 509 -1.32 15.06 -27.99
CA HIS A 509 -1.07 14.74 -29.40
C HIS A 509 -0.85 13.23 -29.56
N SER A 510 -1.18 12.69 -30.74
CA SER A 510 -0.90 11.29 -31.06
C SER A 510 0.60 11.06 -31.21
N VAL A 511 1.06 9.87 -30.83
CA VAL A 511 2.46 9.47 -30.90
C VAL A 511 2.67 8.53 -32.07
N ILE A 512 3.63 8.81 -32.94
CA ILE A 512 3.95 7.94 -34.08
C ILE A 512 4.77 6.75 -33.60
N GLY A 513 4.29 5.53 -33.86
CA GLY A 513 4.97 4.28 -33.52
C GLY A 513 6.22 4.02 -34.36
N LYS A 514 7.12 3.19 -33.84
CA LYS A 514 8.49 2.99 -34.36
C LYS A 514 8.59 2.61 -35.85
N ASN A 515 7.58 1.92 -36.39
CA ASN A 515 7.59 1.39 -37.76
C ASN A 515 6.54 2.03 -38.66
N VAL A 516 5.95 3.15 -38.24
CA VAL A 516 4.95 3.85 -39.05
C VAL A 516 5.67 4.70 -40.11
N PRO A 517 5.40 4.48 -41.40
CA PRO A 517 5.97 5.32 -42.45
C PRO A 517 5.29 6.70 -42.42
N VAL A 518 6.11 7.75 -42.39
CA VAL A 518 5.68 9.16 -42.47
C VAL A 518 6.31 9.74 -43.73
N ALA A 519 5.57 10.60 -44.44
CA ALA A 519 6.09 11.31 -45.59
C ALA A 519 7.31 12.17 -45.20
N ASP A 520 8.27 12.26 -46.12
CA ASP A 520 9.44 13.13 -45.92
C ASP A 520 8.98 14.59 -45.79
N GLN A 521 9.64 15.34 -44.89
CA GLN A 521 9.28 16.75 -44.62
C GLN A 521 9.33 17.63 -45.88
N SER A 522 10.14 17.27 -46.88
CA SER A 522 10.22 17.98 -48.16
C SER A 522 8.96 17.88 -49.02
N PHE A 523 8.09 16.90 -48.79
CA PHE A 523 6.81 16.76 -49.48
C PHE A 523 5.67 17.53 -48.79
N ARG A 524 5.91 18.10 -47.61
CA ARG A 524 4.89 18.89 -46.91
C ARG A 524 4.64 20.20 -47.65
N VAL A 525 3.45 20.33 -48.22
CA VAL A 525 3.00 21.55 -48.91
C VAL A 525 1.88 22.19 -48.09
N GLY A 526 2.10 23.44 -47.69
CA GLY A 526 1.09 24.26 -47.02
C GLY A 526 0.60 25.37 -47.95
N CYS A 527 -0.56 25.96 -47.64
CA CYS A 527 -1.10 27.04 -48.47
C CYS A 527 -0.22 28.30 -48.45
N SER A 528 -0.32 29.06 -49.54
CA SER A 528 0.31 30.36 -49.75
C SER A 528 -0.62 31.56 -49.46
N CYS A 529 -1.78 31.33 -48.83
CA CYS A 529 -2.81 32.34 -48.57
C CYS A 529 -2.26 33.52 -47.75
N ALA A 530 -2.56 34.74 -48.20
CA ALA A 530 -2.13 35.98 -47.54
C ALA A 530 -3.17 36.51 -46.53
N SER A 531 -4.41 36.01 -46.56
CA SER A 531 -5.47 36.41 -45.64
C SER A 531 -6.36 35.24 -45.21
N ASP A 532 -6.97 35.37 -44.03
CA ASP A 532 -7.92 34.39 -43.48
C ASP A 532 -9.12 34.14 -44.41
N GLU A 533 -9.49 35.15 -45.21
CA GLU A 533 -10.59 35.04 -46.15
C GLU A 533 -10.25 34.06 -47.27
N GLU A 534 -9.02 34.09 -47.81
CA GLU A 534 -8.57 33.18 -48.88
C GLU A 534 -8.61 31.72 -48.45
N CYS A 535 -8.35 31.43 -47.19
CA CYS A 535 -8.47 30.09 -46.59
C CYS A 535 -9.92 29.56 -46.51
N MET A 536 -10.92 30.32 -46.97
CA MET A 536 -12.31 29.87 -47.04
C MET A 536 -12.75 29.49 -48.47
N TYR A 537 -11.95 29.83 -49.48
CA TYR A 537 -12.31 29.72 -50.89
C TYR A 537 -11.47 28.68 -51.62
N SER A 538 -11.90 28.34 -52.84
CA SER A 538 -11.24 27.40 -53.74
C SER A 538 -9.83 27.80 -54.20
N THR A 539 -9.31 28.95 -53.76
CA THR A 539 -7.94 29.38 -54.02
C THR A 539 -6.94 28.89 -52.97
N CYS A 540 -7.43 28.35 -51.85
CA CYS A 540 -6.57 27.78 -50.82
C CYS A 540 -6.23 26.33 -51.18
N GLU A 541 -4.96 26.06 -51.46
CA GLU A 541 -4.43 24.73 -51.82
C GLU A 541 -4.82 23.63 -50.82
N CYS A 542 -4.91 23.96 -49.52
CA CYS A 542 -5.36 22.99 -48.51
C CYS A 542 -6.80 22.50 -48.74
N LEU A 543 -7.64 23.23 -49.48
CA LEU A 543 -9.04 22.90 -49.76
C LEU A 543 -9.25 22.33 -51.17
N ASP A 544 -8.19 21.99 -51.89
CA ASP A 544 -8.27 21.55 -53.30
C ASP A 544 -9.10 20.26 -53.49
N GLU A 545 -9.12 19.39 -52.48
CA GLU A 545 -9.89 18.14 -52.48
C GLU A 545 -11.28 18.26 -51.85
N MET A 546 -11.62 19.43 -51.30
CA MET A 546 -12.95 19.68 -50.77
C MET A 546 -13.93 20.07 -51.87
N ALA A 547 -15.12 19.48 -51.86
CA ALA A 547 -16.19 19.87 -52.78
C ALA A 547 -16.64 21.34 -52.54
N PRO A 548 -16.91 22.13 -53.60
CA PRO A 548 -17.47 23.46 -53.47
C PRO A 548 -18.90 23.42 -52.92
N ASP A 549 -19.31 24.50 -52.26
CA ASP A 549 -20.67 24.68 -51.76
C ASP A 549 -21.68 24.71 -52.92
N SER A 550 -22.81 24.00 -52.78
CA SER A 550 -23.83 23.85 -53.83
C SER A 550 -24.80 25.03 -53.92
N ASP A 551 -24.78 25.92 -52.93
CA ASP A 551 -25.80 26.95 -52.72
C ASP A 551 -25.44 28.32 -53.35
N GLU A 552 -24.29 28.44 -54.02
CA GLU A 552 -23.88 29.66 -54.74
C GLU A 552 -24.12 29.48 -56.26
N GLU A 553 -25.03 30.28 -56.84
CA GLU A 553 -25.35 30.28 -58.28
C GLU A 553 -24.09 30.29 -59.14
N ALA A 554 -24.13 29.54 -60.25
CA ALA A 554 -23.01 29.28 -61.13
C ALA A 554 -22.55 30.53 -61.93
N ASP A 555 -21.88 31.47 -61.28
CA ASP A 555 -21.04 32.46 -61.94
C ASP A 555 -19.57 31.96 -61.95
N PRO A 556 -18.96 31.73 -63.13
CA PRO A 556 -17.56 31.29 -63.26
C PRO A 556 -16.53 32.31 -62.75
N TYR A 557 -16.93 33.55 -62.43
CA TYR A 557 -16.03 34.59 -61.93
C TYR A 557 -16.07 34.77 -60.40
N THR A 558 -17.01 34.15 -59.69
CA THR A 558 -17.06 34.17 -58.21
C THR A 558 -16.24 33.05 -57.59
N ARG A 559 -15.36 33.40 -56.64
CA ARG A 559 -14.62 32.43 -55.81
C ARG A 559 -15.62 31.57 -55.04
N LYS A 560 -15.60 30.25 -55.24
CA LYS A 560 -16.51 29.32 -54.54
C LYS A 560 -15.97 28.97 -53.17
N LYS A 561 -16.82 28.97 -52.14
CA LYS A 561 -16.42 28.49 -50.82
C LYS A 561 -16.32 26.96 -50.82
N ARG A 562 -15.20 26.43 -50.31
CA ARG A 562 -14.97 24.97 -50.10
C ARG A 562 -14.85 24.60 -48.63
N PHE A 563 -14.85 25.60 -47.77
CA PHE A 563 -14.59 25.54 -46.35
C PHE A 563 -15.59 24.67 -45.57
N ALA A 564 -15.10 23.79 -44.68
CA ALA A 564 -15.92 22.83 -43.95
C ALA A 564 -16.82 23.47 -42.88
N TYR A 565 -16.49 24.68 -42.43
CA TYR A 565 -17.16 25.33 -41.31
C TYR A 565 -17.96 26.57 -41.74
N TYR A 566 -18.90 26.99 -40.90
CA TYR A 566 -19.52 28.30 -41.03
C TYR A 566 -18.49 29.38 -40.69
N SER A 567 -18.34 30.40 -41.56
CA SER A 567 -17.32 31.43 -41.42
C SER A 567 -17.73 32.65 -40.58
N GLN A 568 -19.04 32.90 -40.46
CA GLN A 568 -19.59 34.10 -39.80
C GLN A 568 -20.87 33.80 -39.00
N GLY A 569 -21.27 34.77 -38.18
CA GLY A 569 -22.49 34.71 -37.38
C GLY A 569 -22.40 33.78 -36.17
N ALA A 570 -23.56 33.49 -35.56
CA ALA A 570 -23.65 32.67 -34.34
C ALA A 570 -23.22 31.21 -34.52
N LYS A 571 -23.06 30.75 -35.77
CA LYS A 571 -22.59 29.39 -36.11
C LYS A 571 -21.08 29.34 -36.44
N LYS A 572 -20.34 30.45 -36.34
CA LYS A 572 -18.92 30.51 -36.72
C LYS A 572 -18.13 29.36 -36.07
N GLY A 573 -17.39 28.61 -36.88
CA GLY A 573 -16.57 27.46 -36.46
C GLY A 573 -17.33 26.14 -36.28
N LEU A 574 -18.66 26.13 -36.42
CA LEU A 574 -19.43 24.89 -36.48
C LEU A 574 -19.31 24.25 -37.87
N LEU A 575 -19.25 22.92 -37.90
CA LEU A 575 -19.24 22.13 -39.13
C LEU A 575 -20.56 22.33 -39.89
N ARG A 576 -20.46 22.48 -41.22
CA ARG A 576 -21.61 22.70 -42.10
C ARG A 576 -22.46 21.44 -42.23
N ASP A 577 -23.75 21.63 -42.47
CA ASP A 577 -24.72 20.53 -42.58
C ASP A 577 -24.37 19.54 -43.70
N ARG A 578 -23.83 20.01 -44.84
CA ARG A 578 -23.37 19.11 -45.93
C ARG A 578 -22.33 18.10 -45.44
N VAL A 579 -21.33 18.58 -44.69
CA VAL A 579 -20.22 17.74 -44.21
C VAL A 579 -20.70 16.84 -43.08
N LEU A 580 -21.53 17.37 -42.16
CA LEU A 580 -22.15 16.58 -41.10
C LEU A 580 -22.99 15.41 -41.62
N GLN A 581 -23.64 15.57 -42.78
CA GLN A 581 -24.50 14.55 -43.38
C GLN A 581 -23.73 13.56 -44.26
N SER A 582 -22.66 13.98 -44.95
CA SER A 582 -21.89 13.12 -45.86
C SER A 582 -20.69 12.43 -45.21
N GLN A 583 -20.21 12.91 -44.05
CA GLN A 583 -18.97 12.42 -43.43
C GLN A 583 -17.77 12.42 -44.40
N GLU A 584 -17.75 13.41 -45.30
CA GLU A 584 -16.59 13.72 -46.12
C GLU A 584 -15.38 14.04 -45.23
N PRO A 585 -14.15 13.68 -45.65
CA PRO A 585 -12.95 14.10 -44.94
C PRO A 585 -12.86 15.62 -44.86
N ILE A 586 -12.35 16.11 -43.73
CA ILE A 586 -12.14 17.53 -43.49
C ILE A 586 -10.68 17.84 -43.79
N TYR A 587 -10.43 18.79 -44.68
CA TYR A 587 -9.07 19.26 -44.97
C TYR A 587 -8.83 20.62 -44.32
N GLU A 588 -7.83 20.68 -43.46
CA GLU A 588 -7.47 21.89 -42.71
C GLU A 588 -6.07 22.38 -43.03
N CYS A 589 -5.82 23.66 -42.74
CA CYS A 589 -4.46 24.18 -42.76
C CYS A 589 -3.64 23.59 -41.60
N HIS A 590 -2.32 23.53 -41.80
CA HIS A 590 -1.36 22.93 -40.86
C HIS A 590 -0.15 23.84 -40.62
N GLU A 591 0.76 23.44 -39.74
CA GLU A 591 1.91 24.27 -39.32
C GLU A 591 2.82 24.73 -40.47
N GLY A 592 2.86 24.01 -41.59
CA GLY A 592 3.61 24.38 -42.80
C GLY A 592 2.93 25.41 -43.70
N CYS A 593 1.70 25.84 -43.38
CA CYS A 593 0.98 26.86 -44.16
C CYS A 593 1.42 28.29 -43.79
N ALA A 594 1.40 29.20 -44.76
CA ALA A 594 1.70 30.62 -44.53
C ALA A 594 0.61 31.38 -43.75
N CYS A 595 -0.61 30.84 -43.72
CA CYS A 595 -1.76 31.46 -43.05
C CYS A 595 -1.63 31.46 -41.51
N SER A 596 -2.32 32.41 -40.88
CA SER A 596 -2.33 32.61 -39.42
C SER A 596 -2.78 31.36 -38.64
N LYS A 597 -2.39 31.26 -37.34
CA LYS A 597 -2.97 30.29 -36.40
C LYS A 597 -4.46 30.55 -36.14
N ASP A 598 -4.91 31.79 -36.34
CA ASP A 598 -6.31 32.19 -36.27
C ASP A 598 -7.09 31.93 -37.57
N CYS A 599 -6.44 31.32 -38.57
CA CYS A 599 -7.06 30.89 -39.82
C CYS A 599 -8.37 30.15 -39.56
N PRO A 600 -9.49 30.52 -40.19
CA PRO A 600 -10.77 29.86 -39.95
C PRO A 600 -10.68 28.34 -40.24
N ASN A 601 -9.77 27.90 -41.12
CA ASN A 601 -9.49 26.50 -41.47
C ASN A 601 -8.52 25.75 -40.56
N ARG A 602 -8.53 26.06 -39.26
CA ARG A 602 -7.76 25.38 -38.21
C ARG A 602 -8.63 25.15 -36.98
N VAL A 603 -9.79 24.52 -37.14
CA VAL A 603 -10.70 24.24 -36.00
C VAL A 603 -10.21 23.03 -35.20
N VAL A 604 -9.89 21.92 -35.88
CA VAL A 604 -9.41 20.68 -35.24
C VAL A 604 -7.95 20.82 -34.82
N GLU A 605 -7.13 21.44 -35.66
CA GLU A 605 -5.69 21.62 -35.42
C GLU A 605 -5.37 22.35 -34.11
N ARG A 606 -6.21 23.31 -33.70
CA ARG A 606 -6.05 24.04 -32.43
C ARG A 606 -6.25 23.18 -31.17
N GLY A 607 -6.74 21.95 -31.33
CA GLY A 607 -7.03 21.05 -30.23
C GLY A 607 -8.38 21.32 -29.57
N ARG A 608 -8.61 20.62 -28.45
CA ARG A 608 -9.88 20.60 -27.71
C ARG A 608 -10.49 21.99 -27.54
N THR A 609 -11.81 22.12 -27.78
CA THR A 609 -12.53 23.41 -27.68
C THR A 609 -13.51 23.49 -26.49
N VAL A 610 -13.70 22.38 -25.76
CA VAL A 610 -14.62 22.31 -24.62
C VAL A 610 -13.96 21.69 -23.39
N PRO A 611 -14.37 22.08 -22.17
CA PRO A 611 -13.99 21.35 -20.96
C PRO A 611 -14.61 19.95 -20.96
N LEU A 612 -13.95 18.98 -20.32
CA LEU A 612 -14.42 17.59 -20.26
C LEU A 612 -14.37 17.06 -18.82
N GLN A 613 -15.29 16.15 -18.50
CA GLN A 613 -15.31 15.42 -17.24
C GLN A 613 -15.39 13.92 -17.52
N ILE A 614 -14.33 13.21 -17.16
CA ILE A 614 -14.31 11.75 -17.09
C ILE A 614 -15.06 11.36 -15.82
N PHE A 615 -16.04 10.48 -15.94
CA PHE A 615 -16.84 10.06 -14.79
C PHE A 615 -17.11 8.56 -14.80
N ARG A 616 -17.32 7.99 -13.63
CA ARG A 616 -17.74 6.59 -13.50
C ARG A 616 -19.22 6.45 -13.83
N THR A 617 -19.56 5.59 -14.79
CA THR A 617 -20.93 5.18 -15.09
C THR A 617 -21.32 3.98 -14.22
N LYS A 618 -22.62 3.67 -14.15
CA LYS A 618 -23.15 2.56 -13.35
C LYS A 618 -22.77 1.18 -13.90
N ASP A 619 -22.69 1.05 -15.21
CA ASP A 619 -22.67 -0.26 -15.90
C ASP A 619 -21.72 -0.34 -17.11
N ARG A 620 -21.27 0.80 -17.64
CA ARG A 620 -20.42 0.88 -18.86
C ARG A 620 -18.97 1.23 -18.57
N GLY A 621 -18.60 1.33 -17.30
CA GLY A 621 -17.25 1.69 -16.87
C GLY A 621 -17.04 3.20 -16.82
N TRP A 622 -15.91 3.69 -17.33
CA TRP A 622 -15.62 5.12 -17.39
C TRP A 622 -16.32 5.75 -18.61
N GLY A 623 -16.89 6.94 -18.44
CA GLY A 623 -17.58 7.73 -19.46
C GLY A 623 -17.04 9.15 -19.52
N VAL A 624 -17.44 9.92 -20.53
CA VAL A 624 -17.11 11.35 -20.65
C VAL A 624 -18.39 12.16 -20.76
N LYS A 625 -18.42 13.33 -20.11
CA LYS A 625 -19.45 14.35 -20.30
C LYS A 625 -18.83 15.74 -20.35
N CYS A 626 -19.58 16.70 -20.87
CA CYS A 626 -19.15 18.09 -20.93
C CYS A 626 -19.92 18.94 -19.90
N PRO A 627 -19.25 19.77 -19.07
CA PRO A 627 -19.94 20.63 -18.08
C PRO A 627 -20.60 21.86 -18.71
N VAL A 628 -20.47 22.07 -20.03
CA VAL A 628 -21.11 23.14 -20.80
C VAL A 628 -21.97 22.56 -21.92
N ASN A 629 -22.86 23.38 -22.49
CA ASN A 629 -23.66 22.97 -23.65
C ASN A 629 -22.77 22.91 -24.90
N ILE A 630 -22.98 21.90 -25.74
CA ILE A 630 -22.30 21.73 -27.03
C ILE A 630 -23.34 21.90 -28.14
N LYS A 631 -23.00 22.65 -29.18
CA LYS A 631 -23.88 22.85 -30.34
C LYS A 631 -23.66 21.80 -31.42
N ARG A 632 -24.72 21.47 -32.15
CA ARG A 632 -24.61 20.63 -33.37
C ARG A 632 -23.59 21.26 -34.32
N GLY A 633 -22.65 20.44 -34.79
CA GLY A 633 -21.51 20.84 -35.62
C GLY A 633 -20.29 21.32 -34.82
N GLN A 634 -20.34 21.40 -33.50
CA GLN A 634 -19.19 21.86 -32.71
C GLN A 634 -18.14 20.76 -32.59
N PHE A 635 -16.88 21.11 -32.83
CA PHE A 635 -15.73 20.25 -32.58
C PHE A 635 -15.54 20.06 -31.08
N VAL A 636 -15.36 18.83 -30.62
CA VAL A 636 -15.16 18.52 -29.19
C VAL A 636 -13.68 18.36 -28.89
N ASP A 637 -13.08 17.29 -29.40
CA ASP A 637 -11.68 16.93 -29.23
C ASP A 637 -11.31 15.83 -30.26
N ARG A 638 -10.03 15.45 -30.34
CA ARG A 638 -9.57 14.33 -31.17
C ARG A 638 -9.56 13.02 -30.38
N TYR A 639 -9.74 11.89 -31.05
CA TYR A 639 -9.33 10.59 -30.51
C TYR A 639 -7.82 10.45 -30.72
N LEU A 640 -7.08 10.29 -29.61
CA LEU A 640 -5.61 10.26 -29.61
C LEU A 640 -5.11 8.87 -29.23
N GLY A 641 -3.89 8.54 -29.62
CA GLY A 641 -3.24 7.30 -29.23
C GLY A 641 -1.85 7.17 -29.81
N GLU A 642 -1.28 5.98 -29.68
CA GLU A 642 -0.12 5.59 -30.44
C GLU A 642 -0.57 5.12 -31.83
N ILE A 643 -0.06 5.74 -32.90
CA ILE A 643 -0.32 5.30 -34.27
C ILE A 643 0.62 4.15 -34.56
N ILE A 644 0.07 2.99 -34.90
CA ILE A 644 0.81 1.73 -35.10
C ILE A 644 0.43 1.10 -36.44
N THR A 645 1.26 0.17 -36.92
CA THR A 645 0.95 -0.64 -38.10
C THR A 645 -0.08 -1.71 -37.75
N SER A 646 -0.82 -2.20 -38.75
CA SER A 646 -1.81 -3.26 -38.56
C SER A 646 -1.16 -4.54 -38.01
N GLU A 647 0.06 -4.87 -38.44
CA GLU A 647 0.84 -6.00 -37.89
C GLU A 647 1.10 -5.86 -36.37
N GLU A 648 1.41 -4.66 -35.90
CA GLU A 648 1.63 -4.39 -34.48
C GLU A 648 0.30 -4.41 -33.71
N ALA A 649 -0.78 -3.93 -34.32
CA ALA A 649 -2.12 -4.01 -33.74
C ALA A 649 -2.54 -5.47 -33.52
N ASP A 650 -2.33 -6.33 -34.52
CA ASP A 650 -2.59 -7.78 -34.49
C ASP A 650 -1.72 -8.50 -33.46
N ARG A 651 -0.42 -8.19 -33.39
CA ARG A 651 0.46 -8.73 -32.34
C ARG A 651 -0.07 -8.40 -30.95
N ARG A 652 -0.44 -7.13 -30.72
CA ARG A 652 -1.03 -6.71 -29.44
C ARG A 652 -2.41 -7.35 -29.20
N ARG A 653 -3.21 -7.63 -30.25
CA ARG A 653 -4.48 -8.41 -30.15
C ARG A 653 -4.21 -9.82 -29.63
N ALA A 654 -3.20 -10.50 -30.16
CA ALA A 654 -2.84 -11.87 -29.77
C ALA A 654 -2.26 -11.98 -28.35
N GLU A 655 -1.50 -10.98 -27.88
CA GLU A 655 -0.85 -10.99 -26.56
C GLU A 655 -1.79 -10.60 -25.40
N SER A 656 -2.95 -10.01 -25.69
CA SER A 656 -3.87 -9.60 -24.65
C SER A 656 -4.54 -10.81 -23.98
N THR A 657 -4.19 -11.06 -22.71
CA THR A 657 -4.88 -12.05 -21.85
C THR A 657 -6.35 -11.71 -21.59
N ILE A 658 -6.80 -10.51 -21.98
CA ILE A 658 -8.20 -10.05 -21.99
C ILE A 658 -8.75 -10.22 -23.43
N ALA A 659 -8.71 -11.45 -23.93
CA ALA A 659 -9.07 -11.83 -25.30
C ALA A 659 -10.59 -11.74 -25.63
N ARG A 660 -11.28 -10.68 -25.17
CA ARG A 660 -12.65 -10.33 -25.61
C ARG A 660 -12.95 -8.81 -25.69
N ARG A 661 -11.97 -7.91 -25.50
CA ARG A 661 -12.25 -6.44 -25.41
C ARG A 661 -11.22 -5.49 -26.03
N LYS A 662 -10.22 -5.97 -26.75
CA LYS A 662 -9.14 -5.09 -27.25
C LYS A 662 -9.60 -4.15 -28.38
N ASP A 663 -10.57 -4.58 -29.18
CA ASP A 663 -11.07 -3.80 -30.34
C ASP A 663 -11.76 -2.47 -29.95
N VAL A 664 -12.00 -2.24 -28.65
CA VAL A 664 -12.58 -0.98 -28.15
C VAL A 664 -11.62 0.19 -28.21
N TYR A 665 -10.31 -0.06 -28.20
CA TYR A 665 -9.30 1.00 -28.08
C TYR A 665 -8.52 1.25 -29.38
N LEU A 666 -8.77 0.44 -30.41
CA LEU A 666 -8.13 0.50 -31.71
C LEU A 666 -9.09 1.12 -32.73
N PHE A 667 -8.61 2.15 -33.44
CA PHE A 667 -9.33 2.74 -34.56
C PHE A 667 -8.49 2.67 -35.82
N ALA A 668 -9.00 2.02 -36.86
CA ALA A 668 -8.36 1.99 -38.16
C ALA A 668 -8.41 3.37 -38.83
N LEU A 669 -7.32 3.76 -39.46
CA LEU A 669 -7.19 4.95 -40.31
C LEU A 669 -7.41 4.55 -41.78
N ASP A 670 -8.57 3.98 -42.06
CA ASP A 670 -8.92 3.35 -43.35
C ASP A 670 -9.60 4.28 -44.36
N LYS A 671 -9.93 5.51 -43.97
CA LYS A 671 -10.68 6.47 -44.81
C LYS A 671 -10.07 6.71 -46.20
N PHE A 672 -8.75 6.58 -46.32
CA PHE A 672 -7.99 6.81 -47.55
C PHE A 672 -7.30 5.53 -48.06
N SER A 673 -7.59 4.37 -47.46
CA SER A 673 -7.07 3.10 -47.96
C SER A 673 -7.70 2.77 -49.31
N ASP A 674 -6.85 2.63 -50.32
CA ASP A 674 -7.23 2.33 -51.69
C ASP A 674 -6.22 1.34 -52.27
N PRO A 675 -6.57 0.04 -52.36
CA PRO A 675 -5.70 -1.01 -52.90
C PRO A 675 -5.18 -0.73 -54.31
N ASP A 676 -5.89 0.10 -55.09
CA ASP A 676 -5.53 0.44 -56.47
C ASP A 676 -4.70 1.74 -56.57
N SER A 677 -4.38 2.37 -55.43
CA SER A 677 -3.58 3.61 -55.38
C SER A 677 -2.14 3.40 -55.85
N LEU A 678 -1.61 4.39 -56.58
CA LEU A 678 -0.19 4.44 -56.94
C LEU A 678 0.72 4.82 -55.77
N ASP A 679 0.15 5.37 -54.69
CA ASP A 679 0.85 5.67 -53.45
C ASP A 679 0.93 4.41 -52.58
N PRO A 680 2.13 3.85 -52.33
CA PRO A 680 2.29 2.67 -51.48
C PRO A 680 1.73 2.84 -50.07
N LEU A 681 1.64 4.08 -49.56
CA LEU A 681 1.10 4.38 -48.24
C LEU A 681 -0.42 4.22 -48.17
N LEU A 682 -1.11 4.40 -49.32
CA LEU A 682 -2.57 4.27 -49.43
C LEU A 682 -2.98 2.87 -49.92
N ALA A 683 -2.13 2.19 -50.69
CA ALA A 683 -2.36 0.82 -51.17
C ALA A 683 -2.11 -0.26 -50.10
N GLY A 684 -1.38 0.08 -49.03
CA GLY A 684 -1.08 -0.81 -47.92
C GLY A 684 -2.25 -1.04 -46.95
N GLN A 685 -2.02 -1.90 -45.96
CA GLN A 685 -2.96 -2.07 -44.83
C GLN A 685 -3.06 -0.76 -44.03
N PRO A 686 -4.26 -0.37 -43.56
CA PRO A 686 -4.44 0.87 -42.81
C PRO A 686 -3.68 0.86 -41.49
N LEU A 687 -3.16 2.02 -41.10
CA LEU A 687 -2.62 2.24 -39.76
C LEU A 687 -3.74 2.20 -38.72
N GLU A 688 -3.40 1.98 -37.45
CA GLU A 688 -4.36 1.99 -36.35
C GLU A 688 -3.92 2.94 -35.24
N VAL A 689 -4.88 3.63 -34.61
CA VAL A 689 -4.66 4.44 -33.41
C VAL A 689 -4.99 3.61 -32.19
N ASP A 690 -3.96 3.28 -31.41
CA ASP A 690 -4.07 2.53 -30.14
C ASP A 690 -4.13 3.48 -28.95
N GLY A 691 -5.32 3.59 -28.36
CA GLY A 691 -5.56 4.37 -27.17
C GLY A 691 -5.29 3.61 -25.86
N GLU A 692 -4.93 2.33 -25.87
CA GLU A 692 -4.98 1.46 -24.68
C GLU A 692 -4.10 1.98 -23.53
N TYR A 693 -2.85 2.31 -23.83
CA TYR A 693 -1.83 2.72 -22.85
C TYR A 693 -1.64 4.22 -22.74
N MET A 694 -1.95 4.97 -23.81
CA MET A 694 -1.83 6.42 -23.82
C MET A 694 -2.88 7.05 -24.73
N SER A 695 -3.60 8.06 -24.24
CA SER A 695 -4.63 8.75 -25.03
C SER A 695 -5.07 10.06 -24.36
N GLY A 696 -5.94 10.80 -25.04
CA GLY A 696 -6.68 11.92 -24.47
C GLY A 696 -7.90 11.46 -23.65
N PRO A 697 -8.74 12.40 -23.18
CA PRO A 697 -9.96 12.07 -22.44
C PRO A 697 -11.01 11.34 -23.30
N THR A 698 -10.94 11.48 -24.62
CA THR A 698 -11.89 10.93 -25.60
C THR A 698 -11.91 9.40 -25.67
N ARG A 699 -10.84 8.71 -25.26
CA ARG A 699 -10.80 7.25 -25.09
C ARG A 699 -11.93 6.71 -24.23
N PHE A 700 -12.39 7.50 -23.25
CA PHE A 700 -13.42 7.10 -22.30
C PHE A 700 -14.83 7.41 -22.79
N ILE A 701 -15.01 7.89 -24.02
CA ILE A 701 -16.34 8.14 -24.57
C ILE A 701 -16.98 6.78 -24.90
N ASN A 702 -18.14 6.50 -24.29
CA ASN A 702 -18.83 5.23 -24.46
C ASN A 702 -19.59 5.12 -25.79
N HIS A 703 -19.85 3.88 -26.18
CA HIS A 703 -20.73 3.55 -27.27
C HIS A 703 -22.20 3.93 -27.00
N SER A 704 -22.89 4.40 -28.04
CA SER A 704 -24.36 4.44 -28.11
C SER A 704 -24.86 4.12 -29.52
N CYS A 705 -25.95 3.36 -29.64
CA CYS A 705 -26.66 3.15 -30.91
C CYS A 705 -27.52 4.36 -31.33
N ASP A 706 -27.70 5.36 -30.45
CA ASP A 706 -28.24 6.69 -30.78
C ASP A 706 -27.25 7.77 -30.32
N PRO A 707 -26.07 7.85 -30.97
CA PRO A 707 -24.97 8.66 -30.51
C PRO A 707 -25.27 10.16 -30.61
N ASN A 708 -24.52 10.97 -29.85
CA ASN A 708 -24.56 12.43 -29.95
C ASN A 708 -23.33 13.05 -30.61
N MET A 709 -22.33 12.23 -30.91
CA MET A 709 -21.15 12.61 -31.68
C MET A 709 -20.88 11.60 -32.78
N ALA A 710 -20.09 12.04 -33.77
CA ALA A 710 -19.52 11.19 -34.80
C ALA A 710 -18.05 11.55 -35.03
N ILE A 711 -17.29 10.59 -35.55
CA ILE A 711 -15.87 10.77 -35.91
C ILE A 711 -15.81 11.22 -37.38
N PHE A 712 -14.95 12.20 -37.64
CA PHE A 712 -14.63 12.69 -38.97
C PHE A 712 -13.12 12.61 -39.17
N ALA A 713 -12.69 12.06 -40.31
CA ALA A 713 -11.29 12.09 -40.70
C ALA A 713 -10.89 13.53 -41.00
N ARG A 714 -9.87 14.04 -40.32
CA ARG A 714 -9.29 15.36 -40.61
C ARG A 714 -7.87 15.21 -41.13
N VAL A 715 -7.65 15.70 -42.34
CA VAL A 715 -6.35 15.73 -43.00
C VAL A 715 -5.70 17.09 -42.72
N GLY A 716 -4.55 17.04 -42.06
CA GLY A 716 -3.70 18.22 -41.88
C GLY A 716 -2.72 18.40 -43.01
N ASP A 717 -2.10 17.31 -43.49
CA ASP A 717 -1.11 17.34 -44.54
C ASP A 717 -1.52 16.38 -45.66
N HIS A 718 -1.53 16.88 -46.90
CA HIS A 718 -1.86 16.08 -48.08
C HIS A 718 -0.82 15.00 -48.37
N ALA A 719 0.41 15.13 -47.87
CA ALA A 719 1.44 14.11 -48.01
C ALA A 719 1.24 12.93 -47.06
N ASP A 720 0.50 13.11 -45.95
CA ASP A 720 0.30 12.11 -44.88
C ASP A 720 -1.18 11.78 -44.69
N LYS A 721 -1.95 11.60 -45.79
CA LYS A 721 -3.40 11.31 -45.69
C LYS A 721 -3.71 9.98 -44.98
N HIS A 722 -2.81 9.01 -45.06
CA HIS A 722 -2.90 7.76 -44.30
C HIS A 722 -2.73 7.98 -42.78
N ILE A 723 -2.21 9.13 -42.35
CA ILE A 723 -2.08 9.57 -40.95
C ILE A 723 -3.00 10.78 -40.70
N HIS A 724 -4.31 10.56 -40.74
CA HIS A 724 -5.31 11.59 -40.46
C HIS A 724 -5.77 11.57 -39.00
N ASP A 725 -6.26 12.73 -38.52
CA ASP A 725 -6.84 12.86 -37.18
C ASP A 725 -8.27 12.28 -37.16
N LEU A 726 -8.63 11.64 -36.04
CA LEU A 726 -9.99 11.21 -35.75
C LEU A 726 -10.70 12.30 -34.94
N ALA A 727 -11.37 13.23 -35.61
CA ALA A 727 -11.99 14.40 -35.00
C ALA A 727 -13.44 14.14 -34.56
N LEU A 728 -13.76 14.36 -33.28
CA LEU A 728 -15.12 14.16 -32.77
C LEU A 728 -15.94 15.45 -32.85
N PHE A 729 -17.04 15.39 -33.60
CA PHE A 729 -17.99 16.49 -33.73
C PHE A 729 -19.36 16.11 -33.19
N ALA A 730 -20.05 17.07 -32.57
CA ALA A 730 -21.44 16.87 -32.13
C ALA A 730 -22.39 16.84 -33.32
N ILE A 731 -23.22 15.80 -33.43
CA ILE A 731 -24.22 15.66 -34.52
C ILE A 731 -25.61 16.15 -34.13
N LYS A 732 -25.82 16.45 -32.84
CA LYS A 732 -27.01 17.09 -32.25
C LYS A 732 -26.59 18.09 -31.17
N ASP A 733 -27.48 19.00 -30.79
CA ASP A 733 -27.25 19.87 -29.62
C ASP A 733 -27.18 19.00 -28.36
N ILE A 734 -26.12 19.15 -27.56
CA ILE A 734 -25.85 18.34 -26.36
C ILE A 734 -25.95 19.25 -25.12
N PRO A 735 -26.95 19.05 -24.24
CA PRO A 735 -27.04 19.78 -22.99
C PRO A 735 -25.84 19.52 -22.06
N LYS A 736 -25.52 20.50 -21.21
CA LYS A 736 -24.49 20.34 -20.19
C LYS A 736 -24.77 19.13 -19.30
N GLY A 737 -23.72 18.38 -18.98
CA GLY A 737 -23.77 17.19 -18.13
C GLY A 737 -24.28 15.92 -18.81
N THR A 738 -24.75 15.99 -20.06
CA THR A 738 -25.09 14.80 -20.85
C THR A 738 -23.83 14.01 -21.20
N GLU A 739 -23.91 12.68 -21.06
CA GLU A 739 -22.84 11.78 -21.48
C GLU A 739 -22.60 11.90 -22.98
N LEU A 740 -21.35 12.11 -23.35
CA LEU A 740 -20.90 12.09 -24.73
C LEU A 740 -20.81 10.64 -25.18
N THR A 741 -21.32 10.34 -26.37
CA THR A 741 -21.31 8.99 -26.95
C THR A 741 -21.17 9.04 -28.47
N PHE A 742 -20.47 8.06 -29.04
CA PHE A 742 -20.41 7.83 -30.49
C PHE A 742 -20.66 6.35 -30.81
N ASP A 743 -20.89 6.04 -32.09
CA ASP A 743 -21.03 4.66 -32.53
C ASP A 743 -19.66 4.05 -32.84
N TYR A 744 -19.30 2.95 -32.18
CA TYR A 744 -17.99 2.30 -32.34
C TYR A 744 -17.89 1.54 -33.67
N VAL A 745 -19.04 1.25 -34.26
CA VAL A 745 -19.20 0.31 -35.38
C VAL A 745 -19.60 1.06 -36.66
N ASN A 746 -19.57 2.39 -36.61
CA ASN A 746 -20.11 3.29 -37.61
C ASN A 746 -19.64 2.93 -39.04
N GLY A 747 -20.46 2.21 -39.80
CA GLY A 747 -20.19 1.83 -41.20
C GLY A 747 -20.07 0.33 -41.52
N LEU A 748 -20.04 -0.58 -40.55
CA LEU A 748 -19.97 -2.03 -40.82
C LEU A 748 -21.38 -2.64 -40.95
N THR A 749 -21.94 -2.60 -42.18
CA THR A 749 -23.26 -3.18 -42.50
C THR A 749 -23.37 -4.70 -42.26
N GLU A 750 -22.24 -5.41 -42.21
CA GLU A 750 -22.21 -6.86 -42.01
C GLU A 750 -22.57 -7.28 -40.58
N LEU A 751 -22.32 -6.41 -39.58
CA LEU A 751 -22.58 -6.73 -38.16
C LEU A 751 -24.06 -6.68 -37.78
N GLU A 752 -24.91 -5.97 -38.55
CA GLU A 752 -26.37 -6.06 -38.41
C GLU A 752 -26.90 -7.45 -38.82
N SER A 753 -26.23 -8.11 -39.77
CA SER A 753 -26.59 -9.47 -40.19
C SER A 753 -26.14 -10.52 -39.17
N ASP A 754 -24.96 -10.35 -38.57
CA ASP A 754 -24.39 -11.27 -37.58
C ASP A 754 -25.11 -11.21 -36.23
N ALA A 755 -25.63 -10.04 -35.83
CA ALA A 755 -26.47 -9.89 -34.64
C ALA A 755 -27.81 -10.65 -34.71
N HIS A 756 -28.19 -11.16 -35.89
CA HIS A 756 -29.38 -11.97 -36.13
C HIS A 756 -29.08 -13.46 -36.36
N ASP A 757 -27.80 -13.86 -36.39
CA ASP A 757 -27.38 -15.26 -36.50
C ASP A 757 -27.16 -15.88 -35.10
N PRO A 758 -28.03 -16.82 -34.64
CA PRO A 758 -27.90 -17.44 -33.32
C PRO A 758 -26.57 -18.15 -33.07
N SER A 759 -25.84 -18.54 -34.13
CA SER A 759 -24.56 -19.25 -34.03
C SER A 759 -23.38 -18.33 -33.68
N LYS A 760 -23.51 -17.01 -33.94
CA LYS A 760 -22.44 -16.01 -33.71
C LYS A 760 -22.61 -15.24 -32.40
N ILE A 761 -23.83 -15.21 -31.84
CA ILE A 761 -24.18 -14.46 -30.62
C ILE A 761 -23.30 -14.81 -29.40
N SER A 762 -22.81 -16.05 -29.26
CA SER A 762 -22.00 -16.45 -28.08
C SER A 762 -20.61 -15.79 -28.03
N GLU A 763 -20.14 -15.27 -29.15
CA GLU A 763 -18.84 -14.60 -29.27
C GLU A 763 -18.96 -13.06 -29.23
N MET A 764 -20.19 -12.54 -29.33
CA MET A 764 -20.44 -11.10 -29.41
C MET A 764 -20.49 -10.39 -28.04
N THR A 765 -20.11 -9.11 -28.03
CA THR A 765 -20.20 -8.24 -26.84
C THR A 765 -21.58 -7.59 -26.76
N LYS A 766 -22.30 -7.85 -25.65
CA LYS A 766 -23.62 -7.25 -25.39
C LYS A 766 -23.53 -5.72 -25.25
N CYS A 767 -24.38 -5.00 -25.98
CA CYS A 767 -24.52 -3.56 -25.90
C CYS A 767 -25.29 -3.13 -24.64
N LEU A 768 -24.73 -2.17 -23.92
CA LEU A 768 -25.29 -1.63 -22.68
C LEU A 768 -25.74 -0.16 -22.82
N CYS A 769 -25.94 0.34 -24.05
CA CYS A 769 -26.26 1.76 -24.26
C CYS A 769 -27.63 2.19 -23.72
N GLY A 770 -28.55 1.24 -23.51
CA GLY A 770 -29.88 1.48 -22.94
C GLY A 770 -30.84 2.31 -23.81
N THR A 771 -30.47 2.63 -25.06
CA THR A 771 -31.31 3.42 -25.96
C THR A 771 -32.45 2.59 -26.56
N ALA A 772 -33.54 3.25 -26.94
CA ALA A 772 -34.67 2.58 -27.63
C ALA A 772 -34.29 2.02 -29.01
N LYS A 773 -33.20 2.51 -29.61
CA LYS A 773 -32.65 2.07 -30.90
C LYS A 773 -31.45 1.13 -30.74
N CYS A 774 -31.30 0.48 -29.58
CA CYS A 774 -30.17 -0.40 -29.30
C CYS A 774 -30.16 -1.61 -30.24
N ARG A 775 -29.01 -1.87 -30.88
CA ARG A 775 -28.77 -3.06 -31.72
C ARG A 775 -28.56 -4.35 -30.93
N GLY A 776 -28.43 -4.27 -29.61
CA GLY A 776 -28.28 -5.43 -28.71
C GLY A 776 -26.83 -5.91 -28.53
N TYR A 777 -26.00 -5.86 -29.57
CA TYR A 777 -24.59 -6.28 -29.56
C TYR A 777 -23.70 -5.27 -30.29
N LEU A 778 -22.38 -5.33 -30.06
CA LEU A 778 -21.41 -4.39 -30.63
C LEU A 778 -20.56 -5.01 -31.75
N TRP A 779 -19.99 -6.19 -31.53
CA TRP A 779 -19.23 -7.03 -32.45
C TRP A 779 -19.16 -8.44 -31.88
#